data_AF-A0A4R0N923-F1
#
_entry.id   AF-A0A4R0N923-F1
#
_cell.length_a   1.000
_cell.length_b   1.000
_cell.length_c   1.000
_cell.angle_alpha   90.00
_cell.angle_beta   90.00
_cell.angle_gamma   90.00
#
_symmetry.space_group_name_H-M   'P 1'
#
loop_
_entity.id
_entity.type
_entity.pdbx_description
1 polymer ?
#
loop_
_entity_poly.entity_id
_entity_poly.type
_entity_poly.pdbx_seq_one_letter_code
_entity_poly.pdbx_strand_id
1 'polypeptide(L)'
;MNTKFIRICIFIGLFLQTTAMMAQRNVFRAANATITASLPLSSGAIANLNDGSTTTTAFFNRPASSTLELTIVCAKPERVEDYTINFTTATFSARDITFFGSQNGTTWTLLDTKTGPLVTINSVFTNVNSYTYYKYVFTNFNTTTIRISEISGFGTEILAPILTTTPGATGNLGMLSWTQEIRGTGEYEIQRSSPGSSLALIKTVAQSVLSLQEDTLKRNTTYFYKVRVKKGSVFGPYSEIKELITTDDKLVNKPTLTGTASLTTSTTANLNWSLPMGGPGTFTLERSLNGTDFTLLKTLDKAVNTFADTTLTHNTSYWYRVIGKNDISSSPYSDAIKITTINDALLTAPVMQATAPTGTQAVLSWNLAFNTKGGFEVEKSTDGTNFTLMGKFDKAVITYTEESLKPNTPYWYRVRAFNYIGKSPYSTPVKITTNGIKGLPADITDDGGALTVTADNSGGANAAEGSSKFIDNNISTKWLVFNAQVGQSLSAVYAPKGAYIVTGYTLSTANDSPARDPKDWRFEGSDDNAAWTVLDTRTNQLGAAAERITTYSYSIANPGTKAFKFYRIAFTSNNNSTDIVRYQIAEWQILGLDPGSPDIPTNLAVTASSTNTISLSWAQDKTIPVKGFILQRSVDGLFFEAIDTLESTATSFIDRNLYDGANYYYRLNAIGDRPTAVSAWSNVAMGKTTATDGLPLTPAYLMAIAVGEKEIKLQWTDRSTDETGFLLERSQDNVLFEELKTLAPNTSTFVDASVWPATNYYYRISAIKEKTKSVYSNVLKVLTMGANSAPLRPNAEALSICTGTGEFKLAINAISPGPGNESTQKLKVTGIKAGDERSVKFFSSYSFNPVVAPSTIFGKDEIPTIGGIANFSVTTTGIAVPGDSALVMLTVKDNGGTNGFASDSTEFLVKIKFTTLALKVISDQKNDTVARYAVVNFTGITNFPDQTRFQWADAEGIIGSRNGIKLSVIPKRKTTYTLTATTPMGCTATASITVLPKDSVLLVSNVLTPNQDGKNDTWMVWGIEKIPNNEVKVMDRQGRLVFTTRNYRNDWDGTHNGVVLPQGGYYYVIETNDGRKAQTGVLTIIK
;
A
#
# COMPACT_ATOMS: atom_id res chain seq x y z
N MET A 1 -34.14 46.93 45.70
CA MET A 1 -33.52 47.73 44.61
C MET A 1 -32.66 46.80 43.76
N ASN A 2 -32.98 46.75 42.47
CA ASN A 2 -32.15 46.42 41.30
C ASN A 2 -31.32 45.12 41.19
N THR A 3 -31.74 44.35 40.18
CA THR A 3 -31.00 43.85 39.00
C THR A 3 -30.51 42.40 38.90
N LYS A 4 -31.11 41.71 37.91
CA LYS A 4 -30.53 40.83 36.86
C LYS A 4 -30.28 39.31 37.11
N PHE A 5 -31.19 38.52 36.49
CA PHE A 5 -30.97 37.57 35.35
C PHE A 5 -30.59 36.07 35.54
N ILE A 6 -31.43 35.23 34.88
CA ILE A 6 -31.22 33.95 34.15
C ILE A 6 -31.61 32.59 34.80
N ARG A 7 -32.83 32.17 34.41
CA ARG A 7 -33.34 30.90 33.80
C ARG A 7 -33.05 29.51 34.37
N ILE A 8 -34.15 28.76 34.57
CA ILE A 8 -34.35 27.38 34.10
C ILE A 8 -35.70 27.29 33.34
N CYS A 9 -35.68 26.58 32.21
CA CYS A 9 -36.77 26.35 31.25
C CYS A 9 -37.55 25.05 31.54
N ILE A 10 -38.89 25.08 31.38
CA ILE A 10 -39.72 23.95 30.91
C ILE A 10 -40.84 24.57 30.04
N PHE A 11 -40.90 24.23 28.75
CA PHE A 11 -42.10 24.39 27.92
C PHE A 11 -42.14 23.25 26.90
N ILE A 12 -43.17 22.42 27.01
CA ILE A 12 -43.52 21.36 26.05
C ILE A 12 -44.36 22.04 24.95
N GLY A 13 -43.80 22.10 23.74
CA GLY A 13 -44.40 22.71 22.56
C GLY A 13 -45.01 21.68 21.62
N LEU A 14 -46.18 22.05 21.10
CA LEU A 14 -47.04 21.37 20.14
C LEU A 14 -46.35 20.89 18.84
N PHE A 15 -46.94 19.83 18.30
CA PHE A 15 -46.85 19.27 16.95
C PHE A 15 -46.53 20.28 15.83
N LEU A 16 -45.41 20.05 15.14
CA LEU A 16 -45.18 20.42 13.75
C LEU A 16 -44.92 19.13 12.99
N GLN A 17 -45.88 18.73 12.13
CA GLN A 17 -45.70 17.66 11.16
C GLN A 17 -44.56 18.06 10.20
N THR A 18 -43.43 17.39 10.29
CA THR A 18 -42.51 17.30 9.16
C THR A 18 -43.17 16.38 8.13
N THR A 19 -43.73 16.95 7.06
CA THR A 19 -44.10 16.19 5.86
C THR A 19 -42.83 15.52 5.32
N ALA A 20 -42.68 14.24 5.63
CA ALA A 20 -41.70 13.40 4.94
C ALA A 20 -42.03 13.43 3.44
N MET A 21 -41.06 13.81 2.60
CA MET A 21 -41.17 13.62 1.15
C MET A 21 -41.52 12.14 0.90
N MET A 22 -42.76 11.92 0.48
CA MET A 22 -43.25 10.61 0.04
C MET A 22 -42.32 10.10 -1.07
N ALA A 23 -42.14 8.79 -1.18
CA ALA A 23 -41.52 8.22 -2.36
C ALA A 23 -42.47 8.45 -3.53
N GLN A 24 -42.01 9.17 -4.55
CA GLN A 24 -42.90 9.63 -5.59
C GLN A 24 -42.52 9.09 -6.97
N ARG A 25 -43.48 8.47 -7.66
CA ARG A 25 -43.38 8.06 -9.07
C ARG A 25 -43.18 9.31 -9.93
N ASN A 26 -42.13 9.36 -10.75
CA ASN A 26 -42.00 10.41 -11.77
C ASN A 26 -43.04 10.16 -12.88
N VAL A 27 -44.15 10.88 -12.81
CA VAL A 27 -45.29 10.74 -13.72
C VAL A 27 -45.01 11.34 -15.09
N PHE A 28 -43.96 12.16 -15.24
CA PHE A 28 -43.59 12.78 -16.51
C PHE A 28 -42.65 11.95 -17.38
N ARG A 29 -42.17 10.79 -16.92
CA ARG A 29 -41.32 9.89 -17.75
C ARG A 29 -41.99 9.54 -19.09
N ALA A 30 -41.17 9.32 -20.12
CA ALA A 30 -41.63 9.06 -21.48
C ALA A 30 -42.66 7.91 -21.63
N ALA A 31 -42.63 6.90 -20.76
CA ALA A 31 -43.61 5.81 -20.77
C ALA A 31 -45.02 6.23 -20.30
N ASN A 32 -45.14 7.37 -19.62
CA ASN A 32 -46.35 7.80 -18.90
C ASN A 32 -46.88 9.16 -19.34
N ALA A 33 -46.06 9.98 -20.02
CA ALA A 33 -46.47 11.28 -20.50
C ALA A 33 -45.71 11.69 -21.78
N THR A 34 -46.37 12.51 -22.58
CA THR A 34 -45.81 13.10 -23.82
C THR A 34 -45.61 14.59 -23.62
N ILE A 35 -44.45 15.10 -24.03
CA ILE A 35 -44.11 16.53 -23.92
C ILE A 35 -44.16 17.16 -25.31
N THR A 36 -44.76 18.33 -25.42
CA THR A 36 -44.77 19.18 -26.62
C THR A 36 -44.34 20.60 -26.25
N ALA A 37 -43.79 21.34 -27.23
CA ALA A 37 -43.33 22.71 -27.05
C ALA A 37 -44.06 23.66 -28.01
N SER A 38 -44.35 24.88 -27.56
CA SER A 38 -44.97 25.93 -28.39
C SER A 38 -44.02 26.52 -29.44
N LEU A 39 -42.71 26.29 -29.30
CA LEU A 39 -41.68 26.73 -30.23
C LEU A 39 -40.91 25.53 -30.79
N PRO A 40 -40.47 25.58 -32.06
CA PRO A 40 -39.68 24.51 -32.65
C PRO A 40 -38.32 24.37 -31.96
N LEU A 41 -37.82 23.13 -31.90
CA LEU A 41 -36.47 22.81 -31.44
C LEU A 41 -35.44 23.31 -32.44
N SER A 42 -34.34 23.87 -31.93
CA SER A 42 -33.16 24.22 -32.72
C SER A 42 -32.14 23.08 -32.82
N SER A 43 -32.04 22.24 -31.78
CA SER A 43 -31.29 20.99 -31.75
C SER A 43 -31.70 20.15 -30.53
N GLY A 44 -31.26 18.88 -30.48
CA GLY A 44 -31.69 17.92 -29.46
C GLY A 44 -33.09 17.34 -29.73
N ALA A 45 -33.67 16.67 -28.74
CA ALA A 45 -35.01 16.08 -28.83
C ALA A 45 -35.81 16.37 -27.56
N ILE A 46 -37.10 16.69 -27.71
CA ILE A 46 -38.02 16.95 -26.58
C ILE A 46 -38.17 15.69 -25.71
N ALA A 47 -38.10 14.49 -26.29
CA ALA A 47 -38.13 13.22 -25.56
C ALA A 47 -36.94 13.05 -24.59
N ASN A 48 -35.86 13.81 -24.77
CA ASN A 48 -34.72 13.76 -23.84
C ASN A 48 -35.00 14.51 -22.54
N LEU A 49 -36.06 15.32 -22.46
CA LEU A 49 -36.38 16.05 -21.23
C LEU A 49 -36.93 15.15 -20.13
N ASN A 50 -37.42 13.96 -20.49
CA ASN A 50 -38.08 13.03 -19.57
C ASN A 50 -37.60 11.56 -19.72
N ASP A 51 -36.42 11.34 -20.29
CA ASP A 51 -35.80 10.01 -20.45
C ASP A 51 -35.10 9.53 -19.14
N GLY A 52 -34.90 10.43 -18.18
CA GLY A 52 -34.22 10.16 -16.92
C GLY A 52 -32.70 10.15 -17.01
N SER A 53 -32.13 10.52 -18.16
CA SER A 53 -30.72 10.80 -18.35
C SER A 53 -30.43 12.28 -18.09
N THR A 54 -29.31 12.59 -17.43
CA THR A 54 -28.86 13.98 -17.25
C THR A 54 -27.85 14.41 -18.32
N THR A 55 -27.57 13.56 -19.32
CA THR A 55 -26.49 13.76 -20.29
C THR A 55 -26.95 14.31 -21.65
N THR A 56 -28.25 14.41 -21.88
CA THR A 56 -28.88 14.87 -23.13
C THR A 56 -29.68 16.17 -22.87
N THR A 57 -29.88 17.06 -23.86
CA THR A 57 -30.48 18.39 -23.66
C THR A 57 -31.33 18.81 -24.85
N ALA A 58 -32.42 19.55 -24.61
CA ALA A 58 -33.24 20.17 -25.65
C ALA A 58 -32.95 21.68 -25.78
N PHE A 59 -32.82 22.16 -27.01
CA PHE A 59 -32.38 23.52 -27.31
C PHE A 59 -33.46 24.33 -28.05
N PHE A 60 -33.82 25.50 -27.53
CA PHE A 60 -34.80 26.39 -28.14
C PHE A 60 -34.17 27.76 -28.43
N ASN A 61 -34.29 28.24 -29.67
CA ASN A 61 -33.89 29.60 -30.07
C ASN A 61 -35.14 30.50 -30.12
N ARG A 62 -35.07 31.69 -29.53
CA ARG A 62 -36.21 32.63 -29.53
C ARG A 62 -35.86 34.12 -29.36
N PRO A 63 -36.75 35.03 -29.77
CA PRO A 63 -36.68 36.46 -29.43
C PRO A 63 -36.96 36.75 -27.94
N ALA A 64 -36.36 37.79 -27.37
CA ALA A 64 -36.48 38.14 -25.94
C ALA A 64 -37.93 38.45 -25.47
N SER A 65 -38.82 38.83 -26.39
CA SER A 65 -40.24 39.13 -26.12
C SER A 65 -41.18 37.94 -26.22
N SER A 66 -40.70 36.76 -26.65
CA SER A 66 -41.53 35.58 -26.83
C SER A 66 -41.70 34.80 -25.52
N THR A 67 -42.72 33.94 -25.46
CA THR A 67 -42.97 32.97 -24.37
C THR A 67 -42.68 31.56 -24.87
N LEU A 68 -42.09 30.69 -24.02
CA LEU A 68 -41.95 29.26 -24.32
C LEU A 68 -42.95 28.53 -23.43
N GLU A 69 -43.82 27.72 -24.03
CA GLU A 69 -44.73 26.85 -23.30
C GLU A 69 -44.36 25.39 -23.56
N LEU A 70 -44.18 24.62 -22.50
CA LEU A 70 -44.03 23.17 -22.57
C LEU A 70 -45.28 22.53 -21.99
N THR A 71 -46.02 21.80 -22.82
CA THR A 71 -47.23 21.08 -22.42
C THR A 71 -46.90 19.61 -22.25
N ILE A 72 -47.29 19.06 -21.10
CA ILE A 72 -47.13 17.66 -20.75
C ILE A 72 -48.53 17.04 -20.70
N VAL A 73 -48.73 15.97 -21.47
CA VAL A 73 -49.97 15.20 -21.50
C VAL A 73 -49.70 13.86 -20.84
N CYS A 74 -50.28 13.64 -19.66
CA CYS A 74 -50.20 12.38 -18.94
C CYS A 74 -51.15 11.36 -19.58
N ALA A 75 -50.75 10.09 -19.62
CA ALA A 75 -51.55 8.99 -20.19
C ALA A 75 -52.86 8.74 -19.42
N LYS A 76 -52.91 9.15 -18.14
CA LYS A 76 -54.11 9.19 -17.28
C LYS A 76 -54.01 10.43 -16.36
N PRO A 77 -55.10 10.87 -15.71
CA PRO A 77 -55.02 11.96 -14.73
C PRO A 77 -54.08 11.58 -13.58
N GLU A 78 -53.03 12.38 -13.35
CA GLU A 78 -52.00 12.12 -12.34
C GLU A 78 -51.91 13.32 -11.38
N ARG A 79 -51.61 13.09 -10.10
CA ARG A 79 -51.40 14.16 -9.13
C ARG A 79 -49.91 14.42 -8.96
N VAL A 80 -49.47 15.59 -9.39
CA VAL A 80 -48.10 16.09 -9.16
C VAL A 80 -48.10 16.99 -7.93
N GLU A 81 -47.19 16.73 -6.99
CA GLU A 81 -46.97 17.52 -5.76
C GLU A 81 -45.55 18.08 -5.66
N ASP A 82 -44.62 17.54 -6.44
CA ASP A 82 -43.24 18.00 -6.54
C ASP A 82 -42.80 17.94 -8.02
N TYR A 83 -41.95 18.86 -8.43
CA TYR A 83 -41.37 18.86 -9.76
C TYR A 83 -39.92 19.37 -9.77
N THR A 84 -39.19 18.89 -10.77
CA THR A 84 -37.82 19.30 -11.05
C THR A 84 -37.70 19.86 -12.46
N ILE A 85 -36.98 20.97 -12.60
CA ILE A 85 -36.52 21.51 -13.89
C ILE A 85 -35.02 21.78 -13.79
N ASN A 86 -34.25 21.22 -14.72
CA ASN A 86 -32.82 21.49 -14.83
C ASN A 86 -32.50 22.23 -16.12
N PHE A 87 -31.75 23.33 -15.98
CA PHE A 87 -31.08 24.01 -17.09
C PHE A 87 -29.61 23.63 -17.09
N THR A 88 -29.00 23.60 -18.28
CA THR A 88 -27.56 23.29 -18.39
C THR A 88 -26.67 24.32 -17.70
N THR A 89 -27.05 25.61 -17.73
CA THR A 89 -26.35 26.71 -17.05
C THR A 89 -27.33 27.85 -16.75
N ALA A 90 -26.98 28.74 -15.81
CA ALA A 90 -27.74 29.95 -15.49
C ALA A 90 -27.92 30.90 -16.69
N THR A 91 -26.95 30.90 -17.62
CA THR A 91 -26.93 31.81 -18.78
C THR A 91 -28.05 31.50 -19.77
N PHE A 92 -28.43 30.23 -19.90
CA PHE A 92 -29.44 29.76 -20.88
C PHE A 92 -30.77 29.41 -20.22
N SER A 93 -31.15 30.10 -19.15
CA SER A 93 -32.37 29.84 -18.39
C SER A 93 -33.42 30.96 -18.48
N ALA A 94 -34.63 30.62 -18.05
CA ALA A 94 -35.71 31.57 -17.78
C ALA A 94 -35.52 32.19 -16.39
N ARG A 95 -35.88 33.48 -16.23
CA ARG A 95 -35.97 34.09 -14.89
C ARG A 95 -37.31 33.82 -14.23
N ASP A 96 -38.36 33.69 -15.03
CA ASP A 96 -39.71 33.47 -14.50
C ASP A 96 -40.34 32.22 -15.12
N ILE A 97 -40.89 31.37 -14.27
CA ILE A 97 -41.53 30.12 -14.66
C ILE A 97 -42.82 29.96 -13.88
N THR A 98 -43.91 29.76 -14.61
CA THR A 98 -45.24 29.49 -14.04
C THR A 98 -45.67 28.09 -14.43
N PHE A 99 -46.18 27.33 -13.46
CA PHE A 99 -46.59 25.95 -13.64
C PHE A 99 -48.10 25.81 -13.43
N PHE A 100 -48.76 25.12 -14.35
CA PHE A 100 -50.21 24.97 -14.39
C PHE A 100 -50.64 23.51 -14.52
N GLY A 101 -51.85 23.21 -14.07
CA GLY A 101 -52.56 21.95 -14.30
C GLY A 101 -53.91 22.19 -14.96
N SER A 102 -54.37 21.26 -15.79
CA SER A 102 -55.67 21.30 -16.47
C SER A 102 -56.26 19.90 -16.66
N GLN A 103 -57.57 19.79 -16.52
CA GLN A 103 -58.29 18.54 -16.80
C GLN A 103 -58.51 18.33 -18.29
N ASN A 104 -58.72 19.41 -19.05
CA ASN A 104 -59.21 19.40 -20.42
C ASN A 104 -58.27 20.07 -21.43
N GLY A 105 -57.12 20.59 -20.97
CA GLY A 105 -56.12 21.25 -21.80
C GLY A 105 -56.47 22.70 -22.20
N THR A 106 -57.65 23.20 -21.85
CA THR A 106 -58.12 24.55 -22.21
C THR A 106 -58.28 25.47 -21.01
N THR A 107 -58.78 24.96 -19.87
CA THR A 107 -58.91 25.73 -18.62
C THR A 107 -57.77 25.39 -17.68
N TRP A 108 -56.92 26.36 -17.34
CA TRP A 108 -55.69 26.15 -16.59
C TRP A 108 -55.78 26.67 -15.15
N THR A 109 -55.41 25.84 -14.19
CA THR A 109 -55.23 26.20 -12.78
C THR A 109 -53.75 26.46 -12.52
N LEU A 110 -53.41 27.63 -11.95
CA LEU A 110 -52.04 27.93 -11.53
C LEU A 110 -51.66 27.07 -10.32
N LEU A 111 -50.52 26.40 -10.40
CA LEU A 111 -50.02 25.48 -9.37
C LEU A 111 -48.81 26.03 -8.62
N ASP A 112 -47.87 26.66 -9.34
CA ASP A 112 -46.66 27.25 -8.74
C ASP A 112 -46.09 28.37 -9.63
N THR A 113 -45.28 29.26 -9.04
CA THR A 113 -44.56 30.34 -9.74
C THR A 113 -43.19 30.53 -9.13
N LYS A 114 -42.15 30.57 -9.96
CA LYS A 114 -40.76 30.82 -9.57
C LYS A 114 -40.19 32.02 -10.32
N THR A 115 -39.46 32.88 -9.61
CA THR A 115 -38.77 34.06 -10.16
C THR A 115 -37.33 34.11 -9.63
N GLY A 116 -36.35 34.56 -10.44
CA GLY A 116 -34.95 34.77 -10.03
C GLY A 116 -33.88 34.10 -10.92
N PRO A 117 -32.60 34.05 -10.50
CA PRO A 117 -31.55 33.33 -11.25
C PRO A 117 -31.71 31.82 -11.05
N LEU A 118 -32.42 31.17 -11.97
CA LEU A 118 -32.79 29.75 -11.87
C LEU A 118 -31.83 28.88 -12.71
N VAL A 119 -31.11 27.96 -12.08
CA VAL A 119 -30.28 26.92 -12.76
C VAL A 119 -30.93 25.56 -12.62
N THR A 120 -31.30 25.21 -11.39
CA THR A 120 -32.05 24.00 -11.03
C THR A 120 -33.22 24.42 -10.16
N ILE A 121 -34.37 23.86 -10.42
CA ILE A 121 -35.59 24.05 -9.63
C ILE A 121 -35.98 22.68 -9.12
N ASN A 122 -36.09 22.57 -7.79
CA ASN A 122 -36.75 21.47 -7.11
C ASN A 122 -37.82 22.13 -6.24
N SER A 123 -39.10 21.87 -6.51
CA SER A 123 -40.18 22.60 -5.87
C SER A 123 -41.30 21.67 -5.45
N VAL A 124 -41.52 21.62 -4.14
CA VAL A 124 -42.70 21.02 -3.54
C VAL A 124 -43.79 22.09 -3.46
N PHE A 125 -45.00 21.76 -3.89
CA PHE A 125 -46.13 22.66 -3.88
C PHE A 125 -47.40 21.93 -3.42
N THR A 126 -48.38 22.68 -2.90
CA THR A 126 -49.63 22.09 -2.43
C THR A 126 -50.60 21.97 -3.59
N ASN A 127 -50.82 20.75 -4.07
CA ASN A 127 -51.83 20.45 -5.07
C ASN A 127 -52.68 19.29 -4.57
N VAL A 128 -54.01 19.43 -4.62
CA VAL A 128 -54.97 18.42 -4.17
C VAL A 128 -55.68 17.71 -5.32
N ASN A 129 -55.43 18.14 -6.57
CA ASN A 129 -56.11 17.63 -7.76
C ASN A 129 -55.14 16.85 -8.67
N SER A 130 -55.64 15.77 -9.28
CA SER A 130 -54.97 15.08 -10.39
C SER A 130 -55.32 15.76 -11.71
N TYR A 131 -54.36 15.99 -12.60
CA TYR A 131 -54.60 16.60 -13.91
C TYR A 131 -54.10 15.70 -15.04
N THR A 132 -54.79 15.74 -16.18
CA THR A 132 -54.35 15.08 -17.42
C THR A 132 -53.30 15.91 -18.15
N TYR A 133 -53.41 17.23 -18.06
CA TYR A 133 -52.53 18.18 -18.73
C TYR A 133 -51.78 19.03 -17.72
N TYR A 134 -50.48 19.17 -17.94
CA TYR A 134 -49.61 20.06 -17.18
C TYR A 134 -48.91 21.01 -18.14
N LYS A 135 -48.61 22.23 -17.69
CA LYS A 135 -47.96 23.23 -18.54
C LYS A 135 -46.98 24.08 -17.77
N TYR A 136 -45.76 24.17 -18.29
CA TYR A 136 -44.77 25.16 -17.87
C TYR A 136 -44.75 26.31 -18.86
N VAL A 137 -44.92 27.52 -18.35
CA VAL A 137 -44.81 28.76 -19.12
C VAL A 137 -43.58 29.49 -18.62
N PHE A 138 -42.59 29.60 -19.49
CA PHE A 138 -41.34 30.28 -19.22
C PHE A 138 -41.43 31.70 -19.79
N THR A 139 -41.07 32.71 -18.98
CA THR A 139 -40.95 34.15 -19.34
C THR A 139 -39.63 34.78 -18.83
N ASN A 140 -39.30 35.99 -19.32
CA ASN A 140 -38.12 36.78 -18.91
C ASN A 140 -36.76 36.04 -18.96
N PHE A 141 -36.16 35.88 -20.13
CA PHE A 141 -34.94 35.07 -20.33
C PHE A 141 -33.66 35.83 -20.08
N ASN A 142 -32.62 35.09 -19.71
CA ASN A 142 -31.27 35.62 -19.65
C ASN A 142 -30.65 35.81 -21.05
N THR A 143 -31.05 35.00 -22.04
CA THR A 143 -30.54 35.06 -23.42
C THR A 143 -31.62 34.66 -24.44
N THR A 144 -31.30 34.79 -25.73
CA THR A 144 -32.16 34.35 -26.84
C THR A 144 -32.16 32.84 -27.06
N THR A 145 -31.41 32.07 -26.27
CA THR A 145 -31.35 30.60 -26.35
C THR A 145 -31.62 29.98 -24.99
N ILE A 146 -32.41 28.91 -24.96
CA ILE A 146 -32.75 28.17 -23.72
C ILE A 146 -32.29 26.73 -23.86
N ARG A 147 -31.71 26.19 -22.80
CA ARG A 147 -31.18 24.82 -22.77
C ARG A 147 -31.68 24.07 -21.53
N ILE A 148 -32.64 23.19 -21.73
CA ILE A 148 -33.28 22.40 -20.65
C ILE A 148 -32.76 20.97 -20.74
N SER A 149 -32.25 20.45 -19.63
CA SER A 149 -31.68 19.10 -19.53
C SER A 149 -32.61 18.12 -18.81
N GLU A 150 -33.58 18.59 -18.02
CA GLU A 150 -34.57 17.70 -17.40
C GLU A 150 -35.87 18.44 -17.04
N ILE A 151 -37.02 17.77 -17.23
CA ILE A 151 -38.31 18.11 -16.64
C ILE A 151 -38.93 16.85 -16.04
N SER A 152 -39.14 16.87 -14.73
CA SER A 152 -39.68 15.76 -13.95
C SER A 152 -40.83 16.22 -13.06
N GLY A 153 -41.85 15.37 -12.87
CA GLY A 153 -43.00 15.65 -12.02
C GLY A 153 -43.36 14.41 -11.21
N PHE A 154 -43.58 14.56 -9.91
CA PHE A 154 -43.59 13.46 -8.96
C PHE A 154 -44.94 13.37 -8.21
N GLY A 155 -45.52 12.16 -8.15
CA GLY A 155 -46.82 11.85 -7.51
C GLY A 155 -46.73 10.76 -6.42
N THR A 156 -47.78 10.47 -5.65
CA THR A 156 -47.69 9.87 -4.28
C THR A 156 -47.57 8.33 -4.15
N GLU A 157 -47.47 7.54 -5.23
CA GLU A 157 -47.48 6.07 -5.18
C GLU A 157 -46.09 5.40 -5.15
N ILE A 158 -45.92 4.33 -4.34
CA ILE A 158 -44.73 3.46 -4.29
C ILE A 158 -45.00 2.16 -5.06
N LEU A 159 -44.21 1.86 -6.09
CA LEU A 159 -44.34 0.63 -6.89
C LEU A 159 -43.53 -0.54 -6.31
N ALA A 160 -43.91 -1.76 -6.71
CA ALA A 160 -43.17 -2.97 -6.38
C ALA A 160 -41.89 -3.05 -7.23
N PRO A 161 -40.72 -3.38 -6.65
CA PRO A 161 -39.51 -3.60 -7.43
C PRO A 161 -39.66 -4.77 -8.40
N ILE A 162 -39.08 -4.68 -9.59
CA ILE A 162 -39.02 -5.83 -10.52
C ILE A 162 -37.81 -6.68 -10.16
N LEU A 163 -38.03 -7.85 -9.56
CA LEU A 163 -36.98 -8.77 -9.15
C LEU A 163 -36.58 -9.71 -10.30
N THR A 164 -35.27 -9.90 -10.45
CA THR A 164 -34.65 -10.91 -11.31
C THR A 164 -33.68 -11.76 -10.50
N THR A 165 -33.59 -13.05 -10.83
CA THR A 165 -32.76 -14.04 -10.16
C THR A 165 -31.94 -14.81 -11.19
N THR A 166 -30.65 -15.00 -10.93
CA THR A 166 -29.77 -15.82 -11.77
C THR A 166 -28.90 -16.73 -10.89
N PRO A 167 -28.76 -18.03 -11.23
CA PRO A 167 -27.81 -18.90 -10.57
C PRO A 167 -26.40 -18.32 -10.70
N GLY A 168 -25.62 -18.37 -9.61
CA GLY A 168 -24.22 -17.98 -9.67
C GLY A 168 -23.39 -19.00 -10.44
N ALA A 169 -22.14 -18.63 -10.77
CA ALA A 169 -21.20 -19.52 -11.48
C ALA A 169 -20.82 -20.79 -10.69
N THR A 170 -21.20 -20.86 -9.42
CA THR A 170 -20.95 -22.00 -8.53
C THR A 170 -22.23 -22.33 -7.76
N GLY A 171 -22.42 -23.59 -7.42
CA GLY A 171 -23.66 -24.17 -6.89
C GLY A 171 -24.08 -23.68 -5.52
N ASN A 172 -23.28 -22.86 -4.84
CA ASN A 172 -23.64 -22.21 -3.59
C ASN A 172 -23.94 -20.71 -3.75
N LEU A 173 -23.87 -20.18 -4.97
CA LEU A 173 -24.06 -18.76 -5.27
C LEU A 173 -25.41 -18.50 -5.94
N GLY A 174 -26.03 -17.38 -5.57
CA GLY A 174 -27.23 -16.85 -6.20
C GLY A 174 -27.13 -15.34 -6.38
N MET A 175 -27.50 -14.84 -7.55
CA MET A 175 -27.52 -13.41 -7.84
C MET A 175 -28.97 -12.93 -7.93
N LEU A 176 -29.28 -11.87 -7.17
CA LEU A 176 -30.55 -11.18 -7.20
C LEU A 176 -30.32 -9.74 -7.71
N SER A 177 -31.20 -9.21 -8.55
CA SER A 177 -31.18 -7.79 -8.89
C SER A 177 -32.59 -7.22 -9.11
N TRP A 178 -32.79 -5.94 -8.81
CA TRP A 178 -34.10 -5.30 -8.89
C TRP A 178 -34.05 -3.82 -9.31
N THR A 179 -35.19 -3.31 -9.80
CA THR A 179 -35.32 -1.93 -10.27
C THR A 179 -35.30 -0.91 -9.11
N GLN A 180 -34.84 0.31 -9.41
CA GLN A 180 -34.82 1.41 -8.43
C GLN A 180 -36.17 2.14 -8.40
N GLU A 181 -36.90 2.04 -7.28
CA GLU A 181 -38.26 2.59 -7.15
C GLU A 181 -38.35 3.84 -6.25
N ILE A 182 -37.24 4.29 -5.62
CA ILE A 182 -37.22 5.45 -4.71
C ILE A 182 -35.99 6.36 -4.90
N ARG A 183 -36.16 7.67 -4.59
CA ARG A 183 -35.06 8.65 -4.38
C ARG A 183 -35.02 9.09 -2.90
N GLY A 184 -33.81 9.31 -2.36
CA GLY A 184 -33.58 9.79 -0.98
C GLY A 184 -33.56 8.67 0.08
N THR A 185 -33.47 8.98 1.36
CA THR A 185 -33.25 7.95 2.42
C THR A 185 -34.30 6.83 2.42
N GLY A 186 -33.89 5.56 2.26
CA GLY A 186 -34.77 4.38 2.21
C GLY A 186 -33.98 3.07 2.04
N GLU A 187 -34.69 1.94 2.09
CA GLU A 187 -34.13 0.57 2.14
C GLU A 187 -34.95 -0.41 1.26
N TYR A 188 -34.34 -1.55 0.92
CA TYR A 188 -35.03 -2.72 0.35
C TYR A 188 -35.02 -3.88 1.36
N GLU A 189 -36.18 -4.51 1.56
CA GLU A 189 -36.32 -5.76 2.33
C GLU A 189 -36.38 -6.96 1.39
N ILE A 190 -35.44 -7.88 1.56
CA ILE A 190 -35.34 -9.12 0.79
C ILE A 190 -35.81 -10.28 1.66
N GLN A 191 -36.80 -11.03 1.18
CA GLN A 191 -37.23 -12.28 1.80
C GLN A 191 -36.82 -13.48 0.96
N ARG A 192 -36.51 -14.59 1.63
CA ARG A 192 -36.15 -15.88 1.03
C ARG A 192 -36.88 -17.02 1.72
N SER A 193 -37.21 -18.07 0.98
CA SER A 193 -37.60 -19.38 1.54
C SER A 193 -36.85 -20.52 0.86
N SER A 194 -36.67 -21.60 1.60
CA SER A 194 -36.31 -22.92 1.06
C SER A 194 -37.57 -23.65 0.58
N PRO A 195 -37.45 -24.74 -0.21
CA PRO A 195 -38.62 -25.47 -0.72
C PRO A 195 -39.52 -25.93 0.42
N GLY A 196 -40.84 -25.69 0.30
CA GLY A 196 -41.81 -26.09 1.32
C GLY A 196 -41.82 -25.27 2.62
N SER A 197 -41.04 -24.17 2.69
CA SER A 197 -41.00 -23.27 3.86
C SER A 197 -41.58 -21.88 3.57
N SER A 198 -41.97 -21.15 4.61
CA SER A 198 -42.46 -19.77 4.50
C SER A 198 -41.34 -18.77 4.22
N LEU A 199 -41.61 -17.75 3.40
CA LEU A 199 -40.69 -16.62 3.14
C LEU A 199 -40.38 -15.87 4.43
N ALA A 200 -39.09 -15.70 4.74
CA ALA A 200 -38.59 -14.97 5.89
C ALA A 200 -37.64 -13.85 5.44
N LEU A 201 -37.59 -12.75 6.21
CA LEU A 201 -36.64 -11.65 5.97
C LEU A 201 -35.21 -12.15 6.16
N ILE A 202 -34.39 -12.03 5.10
CA ILE A 202 -32.98 -12.42 5.14
C ILE A 202 -32.04 -11.22 5.20
N LYS A 203 -32.44 -10.10 4.60
CA LYS A 203 -31.59 -8.91 4.56
C LYS A 203 -32.41 -7.64 4.33
N THR A 204 -31.91 -6.55 4.89
CA THR A 204 -32.33 -5.18 4.57
C THR A 204 -31.10 -4.46 4.03
N VAL A 205 -31.22 -3.82 2.87
CA VAL A 205 -30.11 -3.12 2.20
C VAL A 205 -30.49 -1.68 1.89
N ALA A 206 -29.50 -0.79 1.84
CA ALA A 206 -29.72 0.61 1.50
C ALA A 206 -30.29 0.77 0.08
N GLN A 207 -31.05 1.84 -0.16
CA GLN A 207 -31.66 2.14 -1.47
C GLN A 207 -30.70 2.17 -2.67
N SER A 208 -29.40 2.43 -2.46
CA SER A 208 -28.39 2.43 -3.53
C SER A 208 -27.98 1.02 -3.96
N VAL A 209 -28.37 -0.01 -3.20
CA VAL A 209 -28.08 -1.41 -3.50
C VAL A 209 -29.23 -2.00 -4.31
N LEU A 210 -28.97 -2.26 -5.59
CA LEU A 210 -29.93 -2.81 -6.55
C LEU A 210 -29.63 -4.28 -6.93
N SER A 211 -28.64 -4.88 -6.27
CA SER A 211 -28.31 -6.30 -6.44
C SER A 211 -27.78 -6.89 -5.14
N LEU A 212 -27.95 -8.21 -4.98
CA LEU A 212 -27.46 -8.98 -3.84
C LEU A 212 -26.95 -10.32 -4.33
N GLN A 213 -25.68 -10.62 -4.00
CA GLN A 213 -25.13 -11.97 -4.10
C GLN A 213 -25.36 -12.70 -2.77
N GLU A 214 -25.91 -13.91 -2.84
CA GLU A 214 -25.88 -14.85 -1.73
C GLU A 214 -24.85 -15.94 -1.99
N ASP A 215 -24.12 -16.34 -0.96
CA ASP A 215 -22.98 -17.25 -1.04
C ASP A 215 -23.05 -18.47 -0.11
N THR A 216 -24.16 -18.58 0.63
CA THR A 216 -24.44 -19.64 1.62
C THR A 216 -25.55 -20.59 1.18
N LEU A 217 -25.95 -20.56 -0.09
CA LEU A 217 -27.03 -21.39 -0.59
C LEU A 217 -26.60 -22.86 -0.66
N LYS A 218 -27.53 -23.77 -0.39
CA LYS A 218 -27.33 -25.21 -0.61
C LYS A 218 -27.32 -25.47 -2.11
N ARG A 219 -26.47 -26.41 -2.55
CA ARG A 219 -26.33 -26.78 -3.96
C ARG A 219 -27.52 -27.58 -4.46
N ASN A 220 -27.80 -27.48 -5.76
CA ASN A 220 -28.94 -28.14 -6.40
C ASN A 220 -30.26 -27.96 -5.61
N THR A 221 -30.49 -26.76 -5.10
CA THR A 221 -31.61 -26.45 -4.21
C THR A 221 -32.37 -25.24 -4.75
N THR A 222 -33.69 -25.37 -4.81
CA THR A 222 -34.60 -24.29 -5.21
C THR A 222 -34.81 -23.30 -4.05
N TYR A 223 -34.72 -22.02 -4.32
CA TYR A 223 -35.03 -20.93 -3.39
C TYR A 223 -36.02 -19.97 -4.03
N PHE A 224 -36.87 -19.36 -3.20
CA PHE A 224 -37.85 -18.37 -3.65
C PHE A 224 -37.57 -17.01 -2.99
N TYR A 225 -37.66 -15.94 -3.78
CA TYR A 225 -37.34 -14.58 -3.34
C TYR A 225 -38.44 -13.59 -3.67
N LYS A 226 -38.57 -12.58 -2.81
CA LYS A 226 -39.31 -11.34 -3.12
C LYS A 226 -38.66 -10.15 -2.44
N VAL A 227 -38.77 -8.98 -3.05
CA VAL A 227 -38.16 -7.74 -2.57
C VAL A 227 -39.22 -6.64 -2.48
N ARG A 228 -39.17 -5.80 -1.44
CA ARG A 228 -40.01 -4.58 -1.35
C ARG A 228 -39.21 -3.39 -0.88
N VAL A 229 -39.73 -2.19 -1.15
CA VAL A 229 -39.24 -0.94 -0.59
C VAL A 229 -39.68 -0.78 0.87
N LYS A 230 -38.81 -0.25 1.72
CA LYS A 230 -39.07 0.20 3.09
C LYS A 230 -38.49 1.58 3.32
N LYS A 231 -39.26 2.51 3.89
CA LYS A 231 -38.77 3.84 4.29
C LYS A 231 -39.36 4.21 5.65
N GLY A 232 -38.56 4.06 6.71
CA GLY A 232 -39.04 4.18 8.08
C GLY A 232 -40.09 3.11 8.41
N SER A 233 -41.31 3.54 8.77
CA SER A 233 -42.45 2.66 9.05
C SER A 233 -43.34 2.37 7.84
N VAL A 234 -43.05 2.93 6.66
CA VAL A 234 -43.84 2.75 5.43
C VAL A 234 -43.24 1.65 4.56
N PHE A 235 -44.11 0.76 4.06
CA PHE A 235 -43.74 -0.37 3.23
C PHE A 235 -44.42 -0.28 1.85
N GLY A 236 -43.63 -0.43 0.79
CA GLY A 236 -44.16 -0.64 -0.56
C GLY A 236 -44.64 -2.09 -0.77
N PRO A 237 -45.36 -2.36 -1.86
CA PRO A 237 -45.72 -3.71 -2.24
C PRO A 237 -44.47 -4.56 -2.54
N TYR A 238 -44.57 -5.88 -2.34
CA TYR A 238 -43.53 -6.83 -2.73
C TYR A 238 -43.52 -7.05 -4.24
N SER A 239 -42.34 -7.31 -4.79
CA SER A 239 -42.16 -7.90 -6.10
C SER A 239 -42.91 -9.22 -6.24
N GLU A 240 -43.15 -9.63 -7.48
CA GLU A 240 -43.47 -11.02 -7.79
C GLU A 240 -42.41 -11.96 -7.20
N ILE A 241 -42.84 -13.16 -6.78
CA ILE A 241 -41.92 -14.17 -6.28
C ILE A 241 -41.09 -14.71 -7.46
N LYS A 242 -39.77 -14.76 -7.29
CA LYS A 242 -38.85 -15.35 -8.26
C LYS A 242 -38.16 -16.58 -7.71
N GLU A 243 -38.06 -17.58 -8.56
CA GLU A 243 -37.36 -18.84 -8.30
C GLU A 243 -35.88 -18.70 -8.66
N LEU A 244 -35.02 -19.30 -7.83
CA LEU A 244 -33.59 -19.49 -8.08
C LEU A 244 -33.26 -20.95 -7.81
N ILE A 245 -32.75 -21.66 -8.81
CA ILE A 245 -32.25 -23.04 -8.63
C ILE A 245 -30.73 -22.98 -8.69
N THR A 246 -30.06 -23.34 -7.60
CA THR A 246 -28.60 -23.38 -7.57
C THR A 246 -28.05 -24.57 -8.37
N THR A 247 -26.87 -24.43 -8.97
CA THR A 247 -26.28 -25.50 -9.82
C THR A 247 -25.73 -26.68 -9.01
N ASP A 248 -25.64 -27.84 -9.65
CA ASP A 248 -24.85 -28.99 -9.17
C ASP A 248 -23.42 -28.91 -9.74
N ASP A 249 -22.41 -28.80 -8.88
CA ASP A 249 -21.02 -28.48 -9.25
C ASP A 249 -20.10 -29.71 -9.24
N LYS A 250 -20.64 -30.91 -9.51
CA LYS A 250 -19.83 -32.12 -9.63
C LYS A 250 -18.91 -32.03 -10.85
N LEU A 251 -17.61 -32.22 -10.65
CA LEU A 251 -16.60 -32.14 -11.71
C LEU A 251 -16.63 -33.42 -12.57
N VAL A 252 -17.39 -33.41 -13.66
CA VAL A 252 -17.50 -34.53 -14.60
C VAL A 252 -16.57 -34.40 -15.81
N ASN A 253 -16.17 -33.17 -16.15
CA ASN A 253 -15.27 -32.89 -17.27
C ASN A 253 -13.80 -32.96 -16.81
N LYS A 254 -12.94 -33.49 -17.66
CA LYS A 254 -11.49 -33.47 -17.44
C LYS A 254 -10.90 -32.08 -17.78
N PRO A 255 -9.81 -31.64 -17.13
CA PRO A 255 -9.11 -30.43 -17.53
C PRO A 255 -8.53 -30.54 -18.94
N THR A 256 -8.51 -29.41 -19.67
CA THR A 256 -7.75 -29.28 -20.92
C THR A 256 -6.32 -28.90 -20.56
N LEU A 257 -5.34 -29.76 -20.82
CA LEU A 257 -3.93 -29.49 -20.56
C LEU A 257 -3.17 -29.24 -21.86
N THR A 258 -2.39 -28.17 -21.90
CA THR A 258 -1.48 -27.81 -22.99
C THR A 258 -0.10 -27.49 -22.41
N GLY A 259 0.94 -27.60 -23.22
CA GLY A 259 2.27 -27.21 -22.78
C GLY A 259 3.31 -27.30 -23.87
N THR A 260 4.42 -26.60 -23.65
CA THR A 260 5.54 -26.52 -24.58
C THR A 260 6.86 -26.60 -23.83
N ALA A 261 7.91 -27.06 -24.50
CA ALA A 261 9.27 -26.85 -24.02
C ALA A 261 9.58 -25.35 -24.06
N SER A 262 10.31 -24.85 -23.06
CA SER A 262 10.78 -23.46 -23.07
C SER A 262 11.76 -23.25 -24.22
N LEU A 263 11.57 -22.18 -25.00
CA LEU A 263 12.48 -21.79 -26.08
C LEU A 263 13.78 -21.14 -25.59
N THR A 264 13.80 -20.70 -24.33
CA THR A 264 14.92 -19.97 -23.73
C THR A 264 15.70 -20.82 -22.72
N THR A 265 15.14 -21.96 -22.29
CA THR A 265 15.77 -22.85 -21.32
C THR A 265 15.54 -24.30 -21.73
N SER A 266 16.60 -25.09 -21.72
CA SER A 266 16.57 -26.51 -22.10
C SER A 266 16.09 -27.45 -21.00
N THR A 267 15.69 -26.94 -19.83
CA THR A 267 15.32 -27.73 -18.64
C THR A 267 13.93 -27.36 -18.13
N THR A 268 13.11 -26.72 -18.96
CA THR A 268 11.80 -26.21 -18.54
C THR A 268 10.70 -26.65 -19.47
N ALA A 269 9.60 -27.12 -18.89
CA ALA A 269 8.31 -27.29 -19.54
C ALA A 269 7.31 -26.26 -19.01
N ASN A 270 6.69 -25.49 -19.91
CA ASN A 270 5.64 -24.54 -19.58
C ASN A 270 4.28 -25.21 -19.81
N LEU A 271 3.47 -25.27 -18.77
CA LEU A 271 2.19 -25.97 -18.75
C LEU A 271 1.06 -24.97 -18.51
N ASN A 272 -0.03 -25.12 -19.23
CA ASN A 272 -1.25 -24.34 -19.06
C ASN A 272 -2.46 -25.27 -19.11
N TRP A 273 -3.43 -25.05 -18.22
CA TRP A 273 -4.65 -25.85 -18.20
C TRP A 273 -5.90 -25.03 -17.92
N SER A 274 -7.06 -25.59 -18.27
CA SER A 274 -8.36 -25.02 -17.93
C SER A 274 -9.37 -26.09 -17.52
N LEU A 275 -10.08 -25.81 -16.42
CA LEU A 275 -11.28 -26.51 -16.00
C LEU A 275 -12.12 -25.52 -15.16
N PRO A 276 -13.34 -25.19 -15.56
CA PRO A 276 -14.24 -24.41 -14.72
C PRO A 276 -14.53 -25.17 -13.41
N MET A 277 -14.20 -24.56 -12.27
CA MET A 277 -14.37 -25.16 -10.95
C MET A 277 -15.01 -24.17 -9.97
N GLY A 278 -16.18 -24.52 -9.44
CA GLY A 278 -16.86 -23.77 -8.40
C GLY A 278 -16.39 -24.11 -6.99
N GLY A 279 -16.64 -23.20 -6.03
CA GLY A 279 -16.25 -23.37 -4.61
C GLY A 279 -14.74 -23.39 -4.36
N PRO A 280 -14.27 -23.64 -3.13
CA PRO A 280 -12.85 -23.90 -2.85
C PRO A 280 -12.36 -25.14 -3.61
N GLY A 281 -11.14 -25.10 -4.15
CA GLY A 281 -10.61 -26.21 -4.93
C GLY A 281 -9.13 -26.07 -5.28
N THR A 282 -8.58 -27.13 -5.85
CA THR A 282 -7.16 -27.24 -6.20
C THR A 282 -6.97 -27.96 -7.54
N PHE A 283 -5.87 -27.66 -8.22
CA PHE A 283 -5.33 -28.49 -9.29
C PHE A 283 -4.17 -29.32 -8.76
N THR A 284 -4.17 -30.61 -9.07
CA THR A 284 -3.03 -31.48 -8.79
C THR A 284 -2.35 -31.83 -10.10
N LEU A 285 -1.10 -31.41 -10.25
CA LEU A 285 -0.27 -31.66 -11.41
C LEU A 285 0.67 -32.84 -11.12
N GLU A 286 0.71 -33.79 -12.05
CA GLU A 286 1.57 -34.97 -11.96
C GLU A 286 2.50 -35.05 -13.17
N ARG A 287 3.66 -35.67 -12.97
CA ARG A 287 4.71 -35.87 -13.96
C ARG A 287 5.17 -37.32 -14.01
N SER A 288 5.49 -37.80 -15.21
CA SER A 288 6.05 -39.12 -15.47
C SER A 288 7.24 -39.06 -16.46
N LEU A 289 8.20 -39.99 -16.32
CA LEU A 289 9.33 -40.19 -17.25
C LEU A 289 9.04 -41.21 -18.35
N ASN A 290 8.05 -42.08 -18.18
CA ASN A 290 7.72 -43.16 -19.11
C ASN A 290 6.29 -43.06 -19.66
N GLY A 291 5.50 -42.10 -19.17
CA GLY A 291 4.12 -41.88 -19.59
C GLY A 291 3.10 -42.79 -18.90
N THR A 292 3.53 -43.66 -17.98
CA THR A 292 2.67 -44.60 -17.24
C THR A 292 2.72 -44.38 -15.74
N ASP A 293 3.91 -44.14 -15.19
CA ASP A 293 4.11 -43.99 -13.74
C ASP A 293 4.16 -42.52 -13.37
N PHE A 294 3.02 -41.97 -12.94
CA PHE A 294 2.88 -40.55 -12.59
C PHE A 294 3.15 -40.33 -11.10
N THR A 295 3.95 -39.30 -10.82
CA THR A 295 4.25 -38.82 -9.47
C THR A 295 3.71 -37.40 -9.28
N LEU A 296 3.27 -37.10 -8.06
CA LEU A 296 2.85 -35.76 -7.69
C LEU A 296 3.99 -34.76 -7.90
N LEU A 297 3.75 -33.73 -8.71
CA LEU A 297 4.67 -32.62 -8.88
C LEU A 297 4.28 -31.45 -7.99
N LYS A 298 3.00 -31.04 -8.04
CA LYS A 298 2.50 -29.90 -7.25
C LYS A 298 0.98 -29.95 -7.08
N THR A 299 0.50 -29.48 -5.93
CA THR A 299 -0.90 -29.09 -5.73
C THR A 299 -0.97 -27.57 -5.68
N LEU A 300 -1.86 -26.99 -6.47
CA LEU A 300 -2.00 -25.56 -6.72
C LEU A 300 -3.43 -25.13 -6.42
N ASP A 301 -3.61 -23.89 -5.96
CA ASP A 301 -4.94 -23.30 -5.80
C ASP A 301 -5.69 -23.26 -7.14
N LYS A 302 -7.01 -23.39 -7.12
CA LYS A 302 -7.85 -23.33 -8.33
C LYS A 302 -7.66 -22.06 -9.18
N ALA A 303 -7.17 -20.96 -8.60
CA ALA A 303 -6.89 -19.73 -9.31
C ALA A 303 -5.64 -19.83 -10.22
N VAL A 304 -4.80 -20.86 -10.03
CA VAL A 304 -3.59 -21.09 -10.82
C VAL A 304 -3.91 -22.01 -11.99
N ASN A 305 -3.68 -21.49 -13.20
CA ASN A 305 -3.93 -22.19 -14.46
C ASN A 305 -2.66 -22.40 -15.30
N THR A 306 -1.50 -22.04 -14.78
CA THR A 306 -0.19 -22.19 -15.44
C THR A 306 0.86 -22.71 -14.46
N PHE A 307 1.88 -23.40 -14.96
CA PHE A 307 3.04 -23.83 -14.18
C PHE A 307 4.26 -24.06 -15.08
N ALA A 308 5.43 -23.61 -14.63
CA ALA A 308 6.70 -23.90 -15.27
C ALA A 308 7.46 -24.95 -14.44
N ASP A 309 7.59 -26.18 -14.98
CA ASP A 309 8.44 -27.20 -14.37
C ASP A 309 9.89 -26.98 -14.81
N THR A 310 10.70 -26.40 -13.92
CA THR A 310 12.11 -26.04 -14.16
C THR A 310 13.10 -27.11 -13.70
N THR A 311 12.61 -28.27 -13.25
CA THR A 311 13.43 -29.31 -12.61
C THR A 311 13.88 -30.42 -13.58
N LEU A 312 13.79 -30.17 -14.88
CA LEU A 312 13.93 -31.19 -15.91
C LEU A 312 15.36 -31.38 -16.39
N THR A 313 15.64 -32.58 -16.89
CA THR A 313 16.86 -32.84 -17.65
C THR A 313 16.62 -32.49 -19.11
N HIS A 314 17.64 -31.92 -19.75
CA HIS A 314 17.61 -31.53 -21.16
C HIS A 314 17.48 -32.74 -22.09
N ASN A 315 17.03 -32.50 -23.33
CA ASN A 315 16.76 -33.54 -24.33
C ASN A 315 15.99 -34.78 -23.79
N THR A 316 15.15 -34.59 -22.78
CA THR A 316 14.43 -35.67 -22.11
C THR A 316 12.93 -35.44 -22.27
N SER A 317 12.20 -36.52 -22.53
CA SER A 317 10.75 -36.48 -22.63
C SER A 317 10.10 -36.68 -21.26
N TYR A 318 9.11 -35.86 -20.96
CA TYR A 318 8.28 -35.93 -19.77
C TYR A 318 6.80 -35.93 -20.16
N TRP A 319 6.00 -36.64 -19.39
CA TRP A 319 4.55 -36.67 -19.54
C TRP A 319 3.89 -35.98 -18.37
N TYR A 320 2.90 -35.13 -18.66
CA TYR A 320 2.17 -34.37 -17.65
C TYR A 320 0.68 -34.65 -17.76
N ARG A 321 0.02 -34.73 -16.60
CA ARG A 321 -1.45 -34.73 -16.51
C ARG A 321 -1.88 -33.92 -15.30
N VAL A 322 -3.08 -33.35 -15.36
CA VAL A 322 -3.64 -32.53 -14.28
C VAL A 322 -5.04 -33.01 -13.94
N ILE A 323 -5.39 -32.94 -12.65
CA ILE A 323 -6.72 -33.24 -12.12
C ILE A 323 -7.21 -32.06 -11.29
N GLY A 324 -8.48 -31.67 -11.47
CA GLY A 324 -9.13 -30.66 -10.64
C GLY A 324 -9.91 -31.30 -9.51
N LYS A 325 -9.82 -30.74 -8.31
CA LYS A 325 -10.56 -31.20 -7.14
C LYS A 325 -11.25 -30.01 -6.47
N ASN A 326 -12.57 -30.08 -6.33
CA ASN A 326 -13.30 -29.19 -5.44
C ASN A 326 -13.66 -29.91 -4.13
N ASP A 327 -14.41 -29.23 -3.29
CA ASP A 327 -14.89 -29.72 -2.00
C ASP A 327 -15.89 -30.89 -2.07
N ILE A 328 -16.30 -31.32 -3.28
CA ILE A 328 -17.31 -32.37 -3.49
C ILE A 328 -16.78 -33.56 -4.31
N SER A 329 -15.93 -33.30 -5.29
CA SER A 329 -15.53 -34.30 -6.28
C SER A 329 -14.16 -33.99 -6.86
N SER A 330 -13.58 -35.02 -7.48
CA SER A 330 -12.41 -34.86 -8.36
C SER A 330 -12.87 -35.08 -9.79
N SER A 331 -12.36 -34.26 -10.71
CA SER A 331 -12.52 -34.51 -12.14
C SER A 331 -11.82 -35.82 -12.55
N PRO A 332 -12.11 -36.37 -13.73
CA PRO A 332 -11.15 -37.25 -14.38
C PRO A 332 -9.83 -36.50 -14.63
N TYR A 333 -8.71 -37.22 -14.77
CA TYR A 333 -7.44 -36.63 -15.22
C TYR A 333 -7.56 -36.09 -16.65
N SER A 334 -6.81 -35.03 -16.94
CA SER A 334 -6.57 -34.59 -18.31
C SER A 334 -5.92 -35.69 -19.14
N ASP A 335 -5.97 -35.57 -20.47
CA ASP A 335 -5.08 -36.35 -21.31
C ASP A 335 -3.63 -36.02 -20.95
N ALA A 336 -2.77 -37.04 -20.97
CA ALA A 336 -1.35 -36.84 -20.72
C ALA A 336 -0.70 -36.21 -21.96
N ILE A 337 0.03 -35.11 -21.77
CA ILE A 337 0.81 -34.49 -22.84
C ILE A 337 2.29 -34.85 -22.69
N LYS A 338 2.96 -35.15 -23.81
CA LYS A 338 4.40 -35.39 -23.86
C LYS A 338 5.13 -34.09 -24.23
N ILE A 339 6.08 -33.68 -23.41
CA ILE A 339 6.96 -32.55 -23.68
C ILE A 339 8.40 -33.05 -23.69
N THR A 340 9.12 -32.83 -24.78
CA THR A 340 10.56 -33.08 -24.86
C THR A 340 11.29 -31.75 -24.72
N THR A 341 12.08 -31.62 -23.67
CA THR A 341 12.92 -30.44 -23.44
C THR A 341 13.96 -30.29 -24.56
N ILE A 342 14.38 -29.05 -24.89
CA ILE A 342 15.29 -28.76 -26.01
C ILE A 342 16.63 -29.51 -25.90
N ASN A 343 17.13 -29.98 -27.05
CA ASN A 343 18.52 -30.44 -27.25
C ASN A 343 19.36 -29.29 -27.84
N ASP A 344 20.35 -28.81 -27.10
CA ASP A 344 21.18 -27.65 -27.48
C ASP A 344 22.67 -28.01 -27.52
N ALA A 345 23.00 -29.23 -27.95
CA ALA A 345 24.38 -29.68 -28.09
C ALA A 345 25.15 -28.84 -29.14
N LEU A 346 26.34 -28.37 -28.78
CA LEU A 346 27.17 -27.49 -29.61
C LEU A 346 28.00 -28.29 -30.63
N LEU A 347 27.37 -28.75 -31.71
CA LEU A 347 28.04 -29.63 -32.70
C LEU A 347 28.84 -28.89 -33.78
N THR A 348 28.59 -27.59 -33.98
CA THR A 348 29.26 -26.77 -35.00
C THR A 348 30.18 -25.73 -34.37
N ALA A 349 31.30 -25.44 -35.04
CA ALA A 349 32.21 -24.38 -34.63
C ALA A 349 31.61 -22.99 -34.91
N PRO A 350 31.91 -21.95 -34.11
CA PRO A 350 31.60 -20.57 -34.47
C PRO A 350 32.38 -20.11 -35.70
N VAL A 351 31.85 -19.14 -36.44
CA VAL A 351 32.59 -18.46 -37.51
C VAL A 351 33.34 -17.29 -36.89
N MET A 352 34.65 -17.19 -37.11
CA MET A 352 35.50 -16.12 -36.58
C MET A 352 35.97 -15.18 -37.69
N GLN A 353 36.01 -13.89 -37.38
CA GLN A 353 36.66 -12.86 -38.18
C GLN A 353 37.58 -12.03 -37.29
N ALA A 354 38.66 -11.49 -37.87
CA ALA A 354 39.58 -10.62 -37.17
C ALA A 354 40.21 -9.59 -38.12
N THR A 355 40.40 -8.36 -37.65
CA THR A 355 41.10 -7.29 -38.36
C THR A 355 42.14 -6.63 -37.44
N ALA A 356 43.15 -5.97 -38.03
CA ALA A 356 44.20 -5.27 -37.28
C ALA A 356 44.25 -3.79 -37.69
N PRO A 357 43.39 -2.93 -37.10
CA PRO A 357 43.28 -1.53 -37.53
C PRO A 357 44.55 -0.72 -37.21
N THR A 358 45.28 -1.06 -36.16
CA THR A 358 46.51 -0.37 -35.73
C THR A 358 47.65 -1.35 -35.48
N GLY A 359 48.81 -0.83 -35.07
CA GLY A 359 49.94 -1.64 -34.63
C GLY A 359 49.72 -2.30 -33.28
N THR A 360 48.75 -1.85 -32.50
CA THR A 360 48.49 -2.35 -31.15
C THR A 360 47.12 -2.98 -30.98
N GLN A 361 46.25 -2.95 -32.00
CA GLN A 361 44.89 -3.45 -31.91
C GLN A 361 44.58 -4.64 -32.83
N ALA A 362 43.77 -5.56 -32.33
CA ALA A 362 43.02 -6.53 -33.13
C ALA A 362 41.54 -6.49 -32.75
N VAL A 363 40.66 -6.32 -33.74
CA VAL A 363 39.20 -6.38 -33.57
C VAL A 363 38.75 -7.76 -33.99
N LEU A 364 38.16 -8.50 -33.06
CA LEU A 364 37.68 -9.87 -33.23
C LEU A 364 36.15 -9.87 -33.25
N SER A 365 35.56 -10.71 -34.10
CA SER A 365 34.13 -10.97 -34.08
C SER A 365 33.84 -12.45 -34.35
N TRP A 366 32.75 -12.94 -33.79
CA TRP A 366 32.32 -14.32 -33.97
C TRP A 366 30.80 -14.49 -33.91
N ASN A 367 30.28 -15.55 -34.52
CA ASN A 367 28.87 -15.90 -34.40
C ASN A 367 28.65 -17.42 -34.25
N LEU A 368 27.73 -17.78 -33.34
CA LEU A 368 27.11 -19.10 -33.24
C LEU A 368 25.85 -18.98 -32.37
N ALA A 369 24.71 -19.49 -32.85
CA ALA A 369 23.46 -19.46 -32.10
C ALA A 369 23.25 -20.76 -31.30
N PHE A 370 22.92 -20.63 -30.02
CA PHE A 370 22.52 -21.73 -29.12
C PHE A 370 21.61 -21.18 -28.02
N ASN A 371 20.67 -21.95 -27.50
CA ASN A 371 19.60 -21.44 -26.61
C ASN A 371 20.01 -21.37 -25.13
N THR A 372 20.96 -22.18 -24.73
CA THR A 372 21.32 -22.40 -23.33
C THR A 372 22.30 -21.37 -22.78
N LYS A 373 22.37 -21.26 -21.45
CA LYS A 373 23.42 -20.47 -20.78
C LYS A 373 24.79 -21.04 -21.13
N GLY A 374 25.72 -20.15 -21.44
CA GLY A 374 27.03 -20.48 -21.99
C GLY A 374 27.71 -19.23 -22.54
N GLY A 375 28.73 -19.44 -23.37
CA GLY A 375 29.56 -18.36 -23.90
C GLY A 375 30.57 -18.84 -24.92
N PHE A 376 31.64 -18.07 -25.08
CA PHE A 376 32.71 -18.31 -26.03
C PHE A 376 34.06 -18.34 -25.33
N GLU A 377 34.91 -19.31 -25.67
CA GLU A 377 36.33 -19.35 -25.30
C GLU A 377 37.15 -18.88 -26.51
N VAL A 378 37.87 -17.76 -26.35
CA VAL A 378 38.74 -17.21 -27.41
C VAL A 378 40.19 -17.47 -27.03
N GLU A 379 40.95 -17.97 -28.00
CA GLU A 379 42.36 -18.25 -27.85
C GLU A 379 43.18 -17.50 -28.89
N LYS A 380 44.43 -17.21 -28.50
CA LYS A 380 45.40 -16.50 -29.31
C LYS A 380 46.71 -17.27 -29.40
N SER A 381 47.42 -17.11 -30.50
CA SER A 381 48.77 -17.62 -30.71
C SER A 381 49.63 -16.59 -31.44
N THR A 382 50.95 -16.63 -31.20
CA THR A 382 51.96 -15.84 -31.92
C THR A 382 52.75 -16.65 -32.95
N ASP A 383 52.55 -17.96 -32.98
CA ASP A 383 53.23 -18.88 -33.92
C ASP A 383 52.24 -19.72 -34.76
N GLY A 384 50.93 -19.61 -34.49
CA GLY A 384 49.87 -20.32 -35.17
C GLY A 384 49.67 -21.77 -34.73
N THR A 385 50.44 -22.24 -33.74
CA THR A 385 50.44 -23.63 -33.25
C THR A 385 50.15 -23.73 -31.76
N ASN A 386 50.79 -22.88 -30.95
CA ASN A 386 50.63 -22.83 -29.50
C ASN A 386 49.59 -21.77 -29.15
N PHE A 387 48.37 -22.22 -28.85
CA PHE A 387 47.26 -21.35 -28.48
C PHE A 387 47.12 -21.23 -26.96
N THR A 388 46.97 -20.01 -26.48
CA THR A 388 46.68 -19.67 -25.09
C THR A 388 45.28 -19.10 -24.97
N LEU A 389 44.53 -19.53 -23.96
CA LEU A 389 43.21 -18.96 -23.64
C LEU A 389 43.36 -17.48 -23.27
N MET A 390 42.73 -16.61 -24.05
CA MET A 390 42.59 -15.19 -23.69
C MET A 390 41.57 -15.04 -22.57
N GLY A 391 40.42 -15.72 -22.72
CA GLY A 391 39.43 -15.86 -21.67
C GLY A 391 38.07 -16.32 -22.19
N LYS A 392 37.06 -16.17 -21.33
CA LYS A 392 35.69 -16.59 -21.57
C LYS A 392 34.79 -15.36 -21.69
N PHE A 393 33.96 -15.35 -22.70
CA PHE A 393 33.02 -14.29 -23.00
C PHE A 393 31.60 -14.81 -22.84
N ASP A 394 30.72 -14.04 -22.24
CA ASP A 394 29.30 -14.38 -22.18
C ASP A 394 28.72 -14.52 -23.60
N LYS A 395 27.68 -15.35 -23.76
CA LYS A 395 27.01 -15.60 -25.04
C LYS A 395 26.60 -14.32 -25.79
N ALA A 396 26.27 -13.24 -25.07
CA ALA A 396 25.88 -11.97 -25.68
C ALA A 396 27.06 -11.20 -26.31
N VAL A 397 28.30 -11.51 -25.89
CA VAL A 397 29.50 -10.87 -26.41
C VAL A 397 29.95 -11.62 -27.68
N ILE A 398 29.79 -10.94 -28.80
CA ILE A 398 30.11 -11.45 -30.15
C ILE A 398 31.26 -10.69 -30.81
N THR A 399 31.82 -9.70 -30.12
CA THR A 399 32.97 -8.90 -30.56
C THR A 399 33.90 -8.61 -29.39
N TYR A 400 35.20 -8.45 -29.67
CA TYR A 400 36.20 -8.06 -28.68
C TYR A 400 37.37 -7.34 -29.36
N THR A 401 37.84 -6.24 -28.78
CA THR A 401 39.03 -5.53 -29.27
C THR A 401 40.18 -5.73 -28.29
N GLU A 402 41.24 -6.39 -28.72
CA GLU A 402 42.51 -6.45 -28.00
C GLU A 402 43.35 -5.21 -28.34
N GLU A 403 43.96 -4.52 -27.37
CA GLU A 403 44.56 -3.19 -27.60
C GLU A 403 46.01 -2.99 -27.13
N SER A 404 46.67 -4.06 -26.67
CA SER A 404 48.06 -4.05 -26.16
C SER A 404 48.97 -4.96 -27.00
N LEU A 405 48.74 -5.04 -28.31
CA LEU A 405 49.55 -5.83 -29.23
C LEU A 405 50.88 -5.15 -29.58
N LYS A 406 51.86 -5.96 -29.99
CA LYS A 406 53.09 -5.45 -30.58
C LYS A 406 52.87 -5.06 -32.05
N PRO A 407 53.38 -3.90 -32.53
CA PRO A 407 53.37 -3.52 -33.94
C PRO A 407 54.07 -4.52 -34.87
N ASN A 408 53.66 -4.57 -36.13
CA ASN A 408 54.24 -5.43 -37.19
C ASN A 408 54.38 -6.91 -36.80
N THR A 409 53.46 -7.44 -35.98
CA THR A 409 53.54 -8.79 -35.40
C THR A 409 52.34 -9.64 -35.83
N PRO A 410 52.55 -10.88 -36.31
CA PRO A 410 51.45 -11.78 -36.64
C PRO A 410 50.82 -12.41 -35.39
N TYR A 411 49.50 -12.53 -35.41
CA TYR A 411 48.71 -13.22 -34.40
C TYR A 411 47.66 -14.12 -35.05
N TRP A 412 47.36 -15.23 -34.41
CA TRP A 412 46.32 -16.17 -34.81
C TRP A 412 45.28 -16.24 -33.71
N TYR A 413 44.01 -16.17 -34.08
CA TYR A 413 42.90 -16.29 -33.15
C TYR A 413 41.98 -17.44 -33.54
N ARG A 414 41.42 -18.13 -32.55
CA ARG A 414 40.34 -19.11 -32.75
C ARG A 414 39.35 -19.03 -31.60
N VAL A 415 38.11 -19.42 -31.85
CA VAL A 415 37.02 -19.37 -30.86
C VAL A 415 36.23 -20.67 -30.87
N ARG A 416 35.74 -21.09 -29.71
CA ARG A 416 34.71 -22.13 -29.60
C ARG A 416 33.61 -21.69 -28.65
N ALA A 417 32.40 -22.18 -28.85
CA ALA A 417 31.32 -21.98 -27.91
C ALA A 417 31.39 -23.03 -26.79
N PHE A 418 30.87 -22.68 -25.62
CA PHE A 418 30.61 -23.62 -24.54
C PHE A 418 29.24 -23.34 -23.95
N ASN A 419 28.58 -24.39 -23.49
CA ASN A 419 27.41 -24.32 -22.63
C ASN A 419 27.55 -25.39 -21.53
N TYR A 420 26.50 -25.58 -20.73
CA TYR A 420 26.55 -26.60 -19.69
C TYR A 420 26.59 -28.04 -20.24
N ILE A 421 26.22 -28.28 -21.52
CA ILE A 421 26.25 -29.61 -22.17
C ILE A 421 27.67 -29.97 -22.58
N GLY A 422 28.43 -28.99 -23.07
CA GLY A 422 29.80 -29.22 -23.54
C GLY A 422 30.34 -28.05 -24.33
N LYS A 423 31.35 -28.33 -25.15
CA LYS A 423 32.03 -27.34 -25.98
C LYS A 423 31.90 -27.72 -27.45
N SER A 424 31.80 -26.71 -28.31
CA SER A 424 31.93 -26.91 -29.75
C SER A 424 33.37 -27.24 -30.14
N PRO A 425 33.59 -27.75 -31.37
CA PRO A 425 34.89 -27.62 -32.02
C PRO A 425 35.32 -26.14 -32.09
N TYR A 426 36.63 -25.88 -32.16
CA TYR A 426 37.14 -24.55 -32.44
C TYR A 426 36.90 -24.15 -33.89
N SER A 427 36.73 -22.85 -34.12
CA SER A 427 36.78 -22.24 -35.45
C SER A 427 38.14 -22.54 -36.11
N THR A 428 38.17 -22.42 -37.43
CA THR A 428 39.46 -22.32 -38.13
C THR A 428 40.22 -21.10 -37.61
N PRO A 429 41.54 -21.20 -37.33
CA PRO A 429 42.31 -20.04 -36.88
C PRO A 429 42.37 -18.94 -37.93
N VAL A 430 42.11 -17.70 -37.53
CA VAL A 430 42.24 -16.49 -38.35
C VAL A 430 43.57 -15.82 -38.04
N LYS A 431 44.42 -15.62 -39.07
CA LYS A 431 45.68 -14.90 -38.96
C LYS A 431 45.48 -13.42 -39.29
N ILE A 432 46.01 -12.55 -38.43
CA ILE A 432 46.16 -11.11 -38.69
C ILE A 432 47.62 -10.70 -38.44
N THR A 433 48.05 -9.60 -39.05
CA THR A 433 49.34 -8.97 -38.76
C THR A 433 49.07 -7.52 -38.39
N THR A 434 49.44 -7.11 -37.18
CA THR A 434 49.36 -5.70 -36.78
C THR A 434 50.24 -4.84 -37.67
N ASN A 435 49.83 -3.60 -37.91
CA ASN A 435 50.58 -2.70 -38.80
C ASN A 435 51.62 -1.87 -38.02
N GLY A 436 52.20 -0.84 -38.65
CA GLY A 436 53.21 0.03 -38.04
C GLY A 436 52.66 1.22 -37.25
N ILE A 437 51.34 1.38 -37.14
CA ILE A 437 50.69 2.53 -36.50
C ILE A 437 50.81 2.42 -34.98
N LYS A 438 51.51 3.35 -34.35
CA LYS A 438 51.81 3.32 -32.90
C LYS A 438 50.83 4.13 -32.02
N GLY A 439 49.94 4.92 -32.61
CA GLY A 439 48.95 5.73 -31.88
C GLY A 439 47.55 5.08 -31.85
N LEU A 440 46.70 5.56 -30.94
CA LEU A 440 45.28 5.25 -30.91
C LEU A 440 44.54 6.27 -31.80
N PRO A 441 43.83 5.84 -32.86
CA PRO A 441 42.95 6.73 -33.60
C PRO A 441 41.87 7.28 -32.68
N ALA A 442 41.78 8.59 -32.58
CA ALA A 442 40.70 9.30 -31.91
C ALA A 442 39.72 9.84 -32.95
N ASP A 443 38.49 10.09 -32.54
CA ASP A 443 37.59 10.88 -33.37
C ASP A 443 38.06 12.33 -33.39
N ILE A 444 38.59 12.77 -34.53
CA ILE A 444 39.13 14.12 -34.65
C ILE A 444 38.04 15.16 -34.84
N THR A 445 36.79 14.77 -35.13
CA THR A 445 35.68 15.74 -35.20
C THR A 445 35.35 16.38 -33.85
N ASP A 446 35.82 15.76 -32.76
CA ASP A 446 35.70 16.26 -31.38
C ASP A 446 36.77 17.29 -30.98
N ASP A 447 37.74 17.59 -31.85
CA ASP A 447 38.81 18.54 -31.52
C ASP A 447 38.34 20.02 -31.48
N GLY A 448 37.08 20.24 -31.87
CA GLY A 448 36.42 21.54 -31.93
C GLY A 448 36.87 22.39 -33.12
N GLY A 449 37.29 21.74 -34.20
CA GLY A 449 37.50 22.33 -35.52
C GLY A 449 36.22 22.79 -36.20
N ALA A 450 36.32 23.22 -37.45
CA ALA A 450 35.20 23.81 -38.19
C ALA A 450 34.68 22.87 -39.27
N LEU A 451 33.37 22.60 -39.26
CA LEU A 451 32.67 21.92 -40.35
C LEU A 451 32.12 22.94 -41.34
N THR A 452 32.36 22.70 -42.63
CA THR A 452 31.77 23.46 -43.74
C THR A 452 31.17 22.49 -44.75
N VAL A 453 30.05 22.85 -45.36
CA VAL A 453 29.33 21.97 -46.29
C VAL A 453 28.97 22.70 -47.58
N THR A 454 28.84 21.98 -48.69
CA THR A 454 28.50 22.58 -49.99
C THR A 454 27.04 22.99 -50.13
N ALA A 455 26.16 22.45 -49.29
CA ALA A 455 24.75 22.85 -49.17
C ALA A 455 24.27 22.49 -47.77
N ASP A 456 23.44 23.32 -47.15
CA ASP A 456 22.93 23.07 -45.80
C ASP A 456 21.40 22.98 -45.78
N ASN A 457 20.86 22.63 -44.63
CA ASN A 457 19.44 22.78 -44.32
C ASN A 457 18.99 24.22 -44.56
N SER A 458 17.72 24.44 -44.92
CA SER A 458 17.18 25.79 -45.17
C SER A 458 17.23 26.69 -43.93
N GLY A 459 17.23 26.11 -42.72
CA GLY A 459 17.45 26.83 -41.46
C GLY A 459 18.93 27.06 -41.08
N GLY A 460 19.87 26.61 -41.92
CA GLY A 460 21.32 26.70 -41.69
C GLY A 460 21.87 25.63 -40.74
N ALA A 461 23.17 25.72 -40.46
CA ALA A 461 23.95 24.69 -39.76
C ALA A 461 23.40 24.29 -38.38
N ASN A 462 22.84 25.24 -37.64
CA ASN A 462 22.33 25.03 -36.27
C ASN A 462 20.85 24.63 -36.22
N ALA A 463 20.19 24.46 -37.37
CA ALA A 463 18.82 23.97 -37.42
C ALA A 463 18.72 22.55 -36.84
N ALA A 464 17.48 22.12 -36.54
CA ALA A 464 17.22 20.78 -36.00
C ALA A 464 17.80 19.65 -36.87
N GLU A 465 17.89 19.87 -38.18
CA GLU A 465 18.47 18.96 -39.15
C GLU A 465 19.60 19.60 -39.99
N GLY A 466 20.30 20.58 -39.41
CA GLY A 466 21.41 21.30 -40.04
C GLY A 466 22.72 20.50 -40.02
N SER A 467 23.74 20.98 -40.76
CA SER A 467 25.04 20.31 -40.87
C SER A 467 25.78 20.11 -39.55
N SER A 468 25.51 20.90 -38.50
CA SER A 468 26.10 20.67 -37.17
C SER A 468 25.76 19.30 -36.59
N LYS A 469 24.65 18.69 -37.04
CA LYS A 469 24.23 17.34 -36.63
C LYS A 469 25.10 16.24 -37.18
N PHE A 470 25.92 16.54 -38.18
CA PHE A 470 26.72 15.53 -38.85
C PHE A 470 27.98 15.13 -38.05
N ILE A 471 28.34 15.87 -37.00
CA ILE A 471 29.54 15.63 -36.18
C ILE A 471 29.25 15.80 -34.68
N ASP A 472 28.00 15.62 -34.25
CA ASP A 472 27.58 15.93 -32.87
C ASP A 472 27.58 14.73 -31.93
N ASN A 473 28.17 13.61 -32.35
CA ASN A 473 28.18 12.32 -31.65
C ASN A 473 26.77 11.79 -31.32
N ASN A 474 25.76 12.17 -32.11
CA ASN A 474 24.39 11.77 -31.87
C ASN A 474 23.73 11.21 -33.14
N ILE A 475 23.76 9.88 -33.25
CA ILE A 475 23.17 9.15 -34.38
C ILE A 475 21.63 9.30 -34.50
N SER A 476 20.95 9.89 -33.51
CA SER A 476 19.52 10.17 -33.58
C SER A 476 19.18 11.50 -34.27
N THR A 477 20.16 12.40 -34.40
CA THR A 477 20.07 13.63 -35.18
C THR A 477 20.58 13.39 -36.61
N LYS A 478 20.25 14.30 -37.53
CA LYS A 478 20.66 14.16 -38.93
C LYS A 478 20.90 15.49 -39.60
N TRP A 479 21.82 15.49 -40.56
CA TRP A 479 21.96 16.54 -41.53
C TRP A 479 21.08 16.22 -42.73
N LEU A 480 20.09 17.09 -43.00
CA LEU A 480 19.12 16.95 -44.09
C LEU A 480 19.24 18.14 -45.05
N VAL A 481 19.41 17.86 -46.33
CA VAL A 481 19.57 18.90 -47.37
C VAL A 481 18.33 18.98 -48.26
N PHE A 482 17.68 20.16 -48.23
CA PHE A 482 16.56 20.51 -49.11
C PHE A 482 17.07 21.11 -50.43
N ASN A 483 16.36 20.87 -51.53
CA ASN A 483 16.57 21.51 -52.84
C ASN A 483 17.97 21.31 -53.47
N ALA A 484 18.63 20.18 -53.19
CA ALA A 484 19.89 19.86 -53.87
C ALA A 484 19.66 19.72 -55.38
N GLN A 485 20.44 20.44 -56.20
CA GLN A 485 20.27 20.44 -57.67
C GLN A 485 20.52 19.05 -58.25
N VAL A 486 19.91 18.72 -59.40
CA VAL A 486 20.22 17.47 -60.14
C VAL A 486 21.69 17.50 -60.54
N GLY A 487 22.47 16.53 -60.04
CA GLY A 487 23.91 16.45 -60.27
C GLY A 487 24.78 17.22 -59.26
N GLN A 488 24.21 17.83 -58.22
CA GLN A 488 25.01 18.49 -57.16
C GLN A 488 25.77 17.44 -56.35
N SER A 489 27.11 17.55 -56.33
CA SER A 489 27.97 16.78 -55.42
C SER A 489 27.89 17.40 -54.03
N LEU A 490 27.31 16.66 -53.06
CA LEU A 490 27.29 17.08 -51.67
C LEU A 490 28.64 16.75 -51.04
N SER A 491 29.27 17.71 -50.37
CA SER A 491 30.48 17.43 -49.61
C SER A 491 30.50 18.18 -48.30
N ALA A 492 31.14 17.56 -47.31
CA ALA A 492 31.45 18.16 -46.04
C ALA A 492 32.97 18.21 -45.89
N VAL A 493 33.49 19.37 -45.48
CA VAL A 493 34.89 19.61 -45.19
C VAL A 493 35.01 19.92 -43.70
N TYR A 494 35.76 19.07 -42.99
CA TYR A 494 36.16 19.31 -41.63
C TYR A 494 37.59 19.88 -41.60
N ALA A 495 37.73 21.04 -40.96
CA ALA A 495 38.99 21.73 -40.70
C ALA A 495 39.34 21.54 -39.20
N PRO A 496 40.00 20.43 -38.84
CA PRO A 496 40.45 20.21 -37.47
C PRO A 496 41.36 21.33 -36.95
N LYS A 497 41.49 21.46 -35.62
CA LYS A 497 42.51 22.34 -35.01
C LYS A 497 43.94 21.85 -35.22
N GLY A 498 44.11 20.52 -35.35
CA GLY A 498 45.38 19.86 -35.64
C GLY A 498 45.52 19.39 -37.09
N ALA A 499 46.71 18.92 -37.46
CA ALA A 499 46.89 18.07 -38.63
C ALA A 499 46.98 16.63 -38.15
N TYR A 500 46.18 15.73 -38.73
CA TYR A 500 46.04 14.34 -38.27
C TYR A 500 46.46 13.35 -39.33
N ILE A 501 46.83 12.12 -38.99
CA ILE A 501 46.95 11.02 -39.98
C ILE A 501 45.69 10.19 -39.87
N VAL A 502 44.85 10.15 -40.90
CA VAL A 502 43.56 9.44 -40.82
C VAL A 502 43.70 7.98 -41.19
N THR A 503 43.13 7.12 -40.35
CA THR A 503 43.17 5.65 -40.48
C THR A 503 41.83 5.07 -40.92
N GLY A 504 40.75 5.84 -40.76
CA GLY A 504 39.40 5.47 -41.18
C GLY A 504 38.40 6.56 -40.83
N TYR A 505 37.13 6.28 -41.09
CA TYR A 505 36.01 7.13 -40.72
C TYR A 505 34.76 6.27 -40.51
N THR A 506 33.76 6.81 -39.83
CA THR A 506 32.46 6.16 -39.65
C THR A 506 31.36 7.00 -40.30
N LEU A 507 30.28 6.37 -40.77
CA LEU A 507 29.07 7.06 -41.22
C LEU A 507 27.85 6.39 -40.62
N SER A 508 26.93 7.19 -40.09
CA SER A 508 25.69 6.69 -39.50
C SER A 508 24.46 7.02 -40.35
N THR A 509 23.62 6.03 -40.59
CA THR A 509 22.36 6.19 -41.34
C THR A 509 21.32 6.96 -40.52
N ALA A 510 20.52 7.80 -41.18
CA ALA A 510 19.44 8.55 -40.51
C ALA A 510 18.23 7.66 -40.15
N ASN A 511 17.15 8.23 -39.63
CA ASN A 511 16.02 7.45 -39.11
C ASN A 511 14.93 7.05 -40.12
N ASP A 512 14.69 7.81 -41.20
CA ASP A 512 13.37 7.80 -41.88
C ASP A 512 13.35 7.45 -43.39
N SER A 513 14.37 7.83 -44.19
CA SER A 513 14.30 7.65 -45.66
C SER A 513 15.55 7.05 -46.33
N PRO A 514 15.66 5.71 -46.47
CA PRO A 514 16.84 5.05 -47.04
C PRO A 514 17.25 5.52 -48.44
N ALA A 515 16.31 5.99 -49.25
CA ALA A 515 16.57 6.48 -50.61
C ALA A 515 17.47 7.74 -50.63
N ARG A 516 17.50 8.51 -49.54
CA ARG A 516 18.26 9.76 -49.40
C ARG A 516 19.67 9.55 -48.86
N ASP A 517 19.99 8.37 -48.36
CA ASP A 517 21.31 8.10 -47.81
C ASP A 517 22.38 8.06 -48.94
N PRO A 518 23.60 8.57 -48.71
CA PRO A 518 24.69 8.49 -49.68
C PRO A 518 25.13 7.05 -49.91
N LYS A 519 25.28 6.62 -51.17
CA LYS A 519 25.74 5.26 -51.51
C LYS A 519 27.17 5.20 -52.04
N ASP A 520 27.65 6.30 -52.63
CA ASP A 520 28.98 6.43 -53.23
C ASP A 520 29.65 7.71 -52.73
N TRP A 521 30.94 7.65 -52.38
CA TRP A 521 31.72 8.83 -51.99
C TRP A 521 33.22 8.66 -52.15
N ARG A 522 33.91 9.80 -52.17
CA ARG A 522 35.35 9.91 -51.96
C ARG A 522 35.63 10.55 -50.60
N PHE A 523 36.60 10.01 -49.87
CA PHE A 523 37.13 10.63 -48.67
C PHE A 523 38.57 11.08 -48.94
N GLU A 524 38.88 12.34 -48.63
CA GLU A 524 40.04 13.05 -49.16
C GLU A 524 40.70 13.93 -48.10
N GLY A 525 42.02 14.14 -48.21
CA GLY A 525 42.81 15.02 -47.34
C GLY A 525 43.49 16.15 -48.11
N SER A 526 43.65 17.31 -47.47
CA SER A 526 44.31 18.49 -48.05
C SER A 526 45.08 19.31 -47.01
N ASP A 527 46.14 19.99 -47.43
CA ASP A 527 46.93 20.93 -46.60
C ASP A 527 46.46 22.38 -46.72
N ASP A 528 45.78 22.71 -47.81
CA ASP A 528 45.45 24.09 -48.23
C ASP A 528 43.97 24.27 -48.58
N ASN A 529 43.14 23.23 -48.42
CA ASN A 529 41.72 23.19 -48.78
C ASN A 529 41.45 23.36 -50.29
N ALA A 530 42.48 23.24 -51.14
CA ALA A 530 42.39 23.43 -52.59
C ALA A 530 42.87 22.18 -53.35
N ALA A 531 44.07 21.68 -53.02
CA ALA A 531 44.62 20.45 -53.58
C ALA A 531 44.25 19.25 -52.70
N TRP A 532 43.50 18.30 -53.27
CA TRP A 532 42.96 17.15 -52.54
C TRP A 532 43.64 15.84 -52.93
N THR A 533 44.02 15.07 -51.92
CA THR A 533 44.52 13.69 -52.06
C THR A 533 43.40 12.72 -51.70
N VAL A 534 43.05 11.81 -52.60
CA VAL A 534 42.05 10.77 -52.32
C VAL A 534 42.63 9.75 -51.33
N LEU A 535 41.99 9.61 -50.18
CA LEU A 535 42.37 8.67 -49.13
C LEU A 535 41.54 7.38 -49.21
N ASP A 536 40.26 7.49 -49.58
CA ASP A 536 39.38 6.34 -49.76
C ASP A 536 38.34 6.61 -50.86
N THR A 537 37.84 5.55 -51.49
CA THR A 537 36.72 5.60 -52.43
C THR A 537 35.80 4.43 -52.16
N ARG A 538 34.51 4.74 -51.95
CA ARG A 538 33.48 3.76 -51.65
C ARG A 538 32.36 3.85 -52.66
N THR A 539 31.88 2.70 -53.10
CA THR A 539 30.76 2.58 -54.03
C THR A 539 29.74 1.57 -53.51
N ASN A 540 28.46 1.86 -53.66
CA ASN A 540 27.32 1.02 -53.33
C ASN A 540 27.33 0.49 -51.89
N GLN A 541 27.58 1.38 -50.91
CA GLN A 541 27.71 1.00 -49.49
C GLN A 541 26.38 1.11 -48.72
N LEU A 542 25.99 2.32 -48.28
CA LEU A 542 24.78 2.56 -47.47
C LEU A 542 23.54 2.48 -48.37
N GLY A 543 23.20 1.29 -48.86
CA GLY A 543 22.07 1.03 -49.75
C GLY A 543 20.70 1.13 -49.07
N ALA A 544 19.61 0.94 -49.83
CA ALA A 544 18.24 0.95 -49.30
C ALA A 544 17.97 -0.12 -48.22
N ALA A 545 18.81 -1.17 -48.16
CA ALA A 545 18.74 -2.25 -47.18
C ALA A 545 19.64 -2.03 -45.95
N ALA A 546 20.36 -0.89 -45.87
CA ALA A 546 21.14 -0.56 -44.69
C ALA A 546 20.22 -0.36 -43.47
N GLU A 547 20.67 -0.85 -42.31
CA GLU A 547 19.97 -0.68 -41.05
C GLU A 547 19.92 0.81 -40.70
N ARG A 548 18.81 1.26 -40.08
CA ARG A 548 18.60 2.67 -39.72
C ARG A 548 19.25 2.98 -38.37
N ILE A 549 19.67 4.23 -38.16
CA ILE A 549 20.29 4.67 -36.90
C ILE A 549 21.47 3.74 -36.56
N THR A 550 22.27 3.41 -37.57
CA THR A 550 23.35 2.42 -37.48
C THR A 550 24.63 3.02 -38.04
N THR A 551 25.73 2.86 -37.29
CA THR A 551 27.06 3.34 -37.64
C THR A 551 27.84 2.27 -38.41
N TYR A 552 28.35 2.64 -39.58
CA TYR A 552 29.20 1.82 -40.42
C TYR A 552 30.63 2.37 -40.39
N SER A 553 31.62 1.51 -40.18
CA SER A 553 33.04 1.89 -40.11
C SER A 553 33.79 1.54 -41.40
N TYR A 554 34.63 2.45 -41.88
CA TYR A 554 35.41 2.30 -43.10
C TYR A 554 36.89 2.53 -42.80
N SER A 555 37.66 1.45 -42.77
CA SER A 555 39.13 1.53 -42.64
C SER A 555 39.78 1.88 -43.97
N ILE A 556 40.79 2.76 -43.92
CA ILE A 556 41.64 3.08 -45.07
C ILE A 556 42.70 1.99 -45.18
N ALA A 557 42.74 1.28 -46.31
CA ALA A 557 43.63 0.14 -46.49
C ALA A 557 45.12 0.50 -46.40
N ASN A 558 45.48 1.72 -46.83
CA ASN A 558 46.85 2.25 -46.79
C ASN A 558 46.84 3.71 -46.33
N PRO A 559 46.71 3.99 -45.03
CA PRO A 559 46.50 5.36 -44.53
C PRO A 559 47.71 6.28 -44.73
N GLY A 560 48.88 5.74 -45.10
CA GLY A 560 50.11 6.50 -45.26
C GLY A 560 50.62 7.07 -43.94
N THR A 561 51.56 8.02 -44.02
CA THR A 561 52.13 8.70 -42.84
C THR A 561 51.94 10.22 -42.91
N LYS A 562 51.26 10.73 -43.94
CA LYS A 562 51.08 12.17 -44.14
C LYS A 562 49.89 12.65 -43.31
N ALA A 563 50.13 13.68 -42.52
CA ALA A 563 49.07 14.38 -41.81
C ALA A 563 48.48 15.51 -42.66
N PHE A 564 47.15 15.67 -42.67
CA PHE A 564 46.47 16.74 -43.40
C PHE A 564 45.71 17.68 -42.46
N LYS A 565 45.53 18.94 -42.90
CA LYS A 565 44.84 20.01 -42.16
C LYS A 565 43.35 20.12 -42.48
N PHE A 566 42.91 19.52 -43.58
CA PHE A 566 41.52 19.51 -44.04
C PHE A 566 41.13 18.11 -44.50
N TYR A 567 39.92 17.71 -44.17
CA TYR A 567 39.34 16.45 -44.58
C TYR A 567 38.01 16.67 -45.26
N ARG A 568 37.81 16.05 -46.41
CA ARG A 568 36.57 16.14 -47.17
C ARG A 568 35.97 14.77 -47.38
N ILE A 569 34.68 14.63 -47.10
CA ILE A 569 33.87 13.57 -47.67
C ILE A 569 32.99 14.16 -48.76
N ALA A 570 33.11 13.62 -49.97
CA ALA A 570 32.37 14.06 -51.15
C ALA A 570 31.45 12.92 -51.61
N PHE A 571 30.16 13.07 -51.34
CA PHE A 571 29.11 12.17 -51.77
C PHE A 571 28.85 12.35 -53.27
N THR A 572 29.09 11.28 -54.03
CA THR A 572 28.96 11.28 -55.49
C THR A 572 27.64 10.68 -55.97
N SER A 573 26.93 9.95 -55.11
CA SER A 573 25.58 9.44 -55.41
C SER A 573 24.81 9.05 -54.14
N ASN A 574 23.47 8.99 -54.25
CA ASN A 574 22.56 8.49 -53.22
C ASN A 574 21.79 7.25 -53.72
N ASN A 575 20.92 6.69 -52.88
CA ASN A 575 20.03 5.58 -53.23
C ASN A 575 18.84 5.98 -54.12
N ASN A 576 19.10 6.80 -55.14
CA ASN A 576 18.14 7.19 -56.17
C ASN A 576 16.90 7.90 -55.59
N SER A 577 17.05 8.70 -54.53
CA SER A 577 15.96 9.59 -54.09
C SER A 577 15.51 10.47 -55.26
N THR A 578 14.22 10.42 -55.58
CA THR A 578 13.57 11.26 -56.59
C THR A 578 12.92 12.51 -55.98
N ASP A 579 13.06 12.70 -54.68
CA ASP A 579 12.50 13.80 -53.91
C ASP A 579 13.33 15.11 -54.09
N ILE A 580 12.72 16.26 -53.77
CA ILE A 580 13.42 17.54 -53.62
C ILE A 580 14.39 17.52 -52.43
N VAL A 581 14.18 16.61 -51.48
CA VAL A 581 15.08 16.32 -50.35
C VAL A 581 15.94 15.12 -50.72
N ARG A 582 17.21 15.36 -51.03
CA ARG A 582 18.04 14.35 -51.73
C ARG A 582 19.07 13.65 -50.88
N TYR A 583 19.53 14.31 -49.82
CA TYR A 583 20.57 13.77 -48.97
C TYR A 583 20.16 13.86 -47.51
N GLN A 584 20.42 12.78 -46.80
CA GLN A 584 20.39 12.76 -45.34
C GLN A 584 21.49 11.85 -44.82
N ILE A 585 22.05 12.20 -43.67
CA ILE A 585 23.02 11.36 -42.96
C ILE A 585 23.07 11.78 -41.49
N ALA A 586 23.26 10.84 -40.57
CA ALA A 586 23.20 11.12 -39.14
C ALA A 586 24.53 11.68 -38.61
N GLU A 587 25.60 10.90 -38.69
CA GLU A 587 26.88 11.19 -38.00
C GLU A 587 28.07 10.82 -38.90
N TRP A 588 29.17 11.55 -38.75
CA TRP A 588 30.45 11.31 -39.37
C TRP A 588 31.58 11.55 -38.38
N GLN A 589 32.28 10.48 -38.07
CA GLN A 589 33.47 10.52 -37.23
C GLN A 589 34.69 10.27 -38.08
N ILE A 590 35.77 11.02 -37.86
CA ILE A 590 37.02 10.86 -38.59
C ILE A 590 38.05 10.26 -37.63
N LEU A 591 38.52 9.04 -37.91
CA LEU A 591 39.42 8.31 -37.02
C LEU A 591 40.88 8.65 -37.34
N GLY A 592 41.42 9.64 -36.62
CA GLY A 592 42.74 10.23 -36.87
C GLY A 592 43.73 10.00 -35.73
N LEU A 593 45.00 9.82 -36.10
CA LEU A 593 46.14 9.83 -35.19
C LEU A 593 46.65 11.27 -35.07
N ASP A 594 46.79 11.77 -33.85
CA ASP A 594 47.48 13.04 -33.61
C ASP A 594 49.00 12.82 -33.66
N PRO A 595 49.75 13.46 -34.57
CA PRO A 595 51.20 13.39 -34.60
C PRO A 595 51.87 13.94 -33.33
N GLY A 596 51.16 14.73 -32.52
CA GLY A 596 51.57 15.18 -31.20
C GLY A 596 51.23 14.21 -30.06
N SER A 597 50.77 12.99 -30.36
CA SER A 597 50.55 11.95 -29.34
C SER A 597 51.88 11.53 -28.70
N PRO A 598 51.94 11.38 -27.36
CA PRO A 598 53.12 10.83 -26.72
C PRO A 598 53.46 9.41 -27.18
N ASP A 599 54.72 9.02 -27.01
CA ASP A 599 55.12 7.63 -27.17
C ASP A 599 54.45 6.72 -26.13
N ILE A 600 54.18 5.48 -26.54
CA ILE A 600 53.59 4.44 -25.70
C ILE A 600 54.48 4.22 -24.45
N PRO A 601 53.93 4.29 -23.22
CA PRO A 601 54.66 3.89 -22.02
C PRO A 601 55.22 2.46 -22.16
N THR A 602 56.48 2.25 -21.81
CA THR A 602 57.17 0.96 -21.98
C THR A 602 57.55 0.36 -20.65
N ASN A 603 57.85 -0.95 -20.65
CA ASN A 603 58.32 -1.69 -19.48
C ASN A 603 57.39 -1.56 -18.26
N LEU A 604 56.06 -1.51 -18.47
CA LEU A 604 55.14 -1.60 -17.34
C LEU A 604 55.36 -2.96 -16.66
N ALA A 605 55.71 -2.93 -15.39
CA ALA A 605 56.02 -4.12 -14.62
C ALA A 605 55.53 -3.98 -13.18
N VAL A 606 55.21 -5.13 -12.57
CA VAL A 606 54.95 -5.24 -11.13
C VAL A 606 56.29 -5.35 -10.40
N THR A 607 56.55 -4.43 -9.47
CA THR A 607 57.81 -4.35 -8.71
C THR A 607 57.70 -4.99 -7.33
N ALA A 608 56.51 -4.99 -6.74
CA ALA A 608 56.23 -5.64 -5.46
C ALA A 608 54.76 -6.03 -5.36
N SER A 609 54.46 -7.04 -4.56
CA SER A 609 53.09 -7.45 -4.22
C SER A 609 53.02 -7.83 -2.75
N SER A 610 51.91 -7.49 -2.10
CA SER A 610 51.57 -7.88 -0.73
C SER A 610 50.22 -8.61 -0.73
N THR A 611 49.62 -8.79 0.45
CA THR A 611 48.27 -9.36 0.57
C THR A 611 47.17 -8.44 0.03
N ASN A 612 47.40 -7.12 0.00
CA ASN A 612 46.38 -6.15 -0.43
C ASN A 612 46.90 -4.98 -1.27
N THR A 613 48.15 -5.04 -1.73
CA THR A 613 48.75 -4.01 -2.59
C THR A 613 49.56 -4.59 -3.74
N ILE A 614 49.60 -3.89 -4.87
CA ILE A 614 50.50 -4.14 -5.99
C ILE A 614 51.22 -2.84 -6.35
N SER A 615 52.54 -2.89 -6.42
CA SER A 615 53.38 -1.76 -6.86
C SER A 615 53.79 -1.94 -8.32
N LEU A 616 53.67 -0.88 -9.10
CA LEU A 616 53.94 -0.82 -10.52
C LEU A 616 55.06 0.17 -10.81
N SER A 617 55.83 -0.08 -11.87
CA SER A 617 56.76 0.88 -12.46
C SER A 617 56.71 0.83 -13.99
N TRP A 618 57.00 1.94 -14.65
CA TRP A 618 57.11 2.03 -16.11
C TRP A 618 58.15 3.06 -16.52
N ALA A 619 58.50 3.05 -17.81
CA ALA A 619 59.31 4.07 -18.46
C ALA A 619 58.47 4.89 -19.45
N GLN A 620 58.79 6.17 -19.57
CA GLN A 620 58.15 7.08 -20.52
C GLN A 620 59.20 7.88 -21.28
N ASP A 621 59.15 7.85 -22.61
CA ASP A 621 59.89 8.78 -23.46
C ASP A 621 59.21 10.16 -23.41
N LYS A 622 59.99 11.22 -23.18
CA LYS A 622 59.52 12.60 -23.00
C LYS A 622 59.91 13.52 -24.15
N THR A 623 60.34 12.97 -25.28
CA THR A 623 60.63 13.73 -26.51
C THR A 623 59.39 14.49 -27.01
N ILE A 624 58.21 13.89 -26.89
CA ILE A 624 56.92 14.55 -27.03
C ILE A 624 56.36 14.87 -25.62
N PRO A 625 55.86 16.09 -25.36
CA PRO A 625 55.31 16.46 -24.06
C PRO A 625 54.21 15.51 -23.56
N VAL A 626 54.36 15.06 -22.32
CA VAL A 626 53.37 14.25 -21.59
C VAL A 626 52.73 15.11 -20.51
N LYS A 627 51.40 15.14 -20.46
CA LYS A 627 50.61 15.82 -19.42
C LYS A 627 50.23 14.91 -18.27
N GLY A 628 50.07 13.62 -18.54
CA GLY A 628 49.75 12.63 -17.53
C GLY A 628 49.61 11.23 -18.11
N PHE A 629 49.08 10.33 -17.30
CA PHE A 629 48.83 8.94 -17.68
C PHE A 629 47.44 8.51 -17.22
N ILE A 630 46.74 7.68 -17.99
CA ILE A 630 45.55 6.97 -17.50
C ILE A 630 45.99 5.56 -17.15
N LEU A 631 45.85 5.18 -15.88
CA LEU A 631 46.11 3.82 -15.43
C LEU A 631 44.80 3.04 -15.36
N GLN A 632 44.79 1.87 -16.01
CA GLN A 632 43.67 0.94 -15.94
C GLN A 632 44.07 -0.37 -15.24
N ARG A 633 43.07 -0.99 -14.60
CA ARG A 633 43.15 -2.30 -13.98
C ARG A 633 42.06 -3.23 -14.49
N SER A 634 42.38 -4.50 -14.59
CA SER A 634 41.45 -5.60 -14.84
C SER A 634 41.68 -6.73 -13.83
N VAL A 635 40.63 -7.48 -13.54
CA VAL A 635 40.67 -8.68 -12.67
C VAL A 635 40.72 -9.98 -13.48
N ASP A 636 40.35 -9.93 -14.76
CA ASP A 636 40.28 -11.06 -15.67
C ASP A 636 41.27 -10.96 -16.84
N GLY A 637 41.91 -9.80 -17.01
CA GLY A 637 42.85 -9.51 -18.09
C GLY A 637 42.17 -9.18 -19.42
N LEU A 638 40.84 -9.12 -19.45
CA LEU A 638 40.04 -8.86 -20.64
C LEU A 638 39.41 -7.46 -20.60
N PHE A 639 38.74 -7.13 -19.49
CA PHE A 639 37.98 -5.90 -19.32
C PHE A 639 38.70 -4.99 -18.34
N PHE A 640 39.17 -3.85 -18.84
CA PHE A 640 39.97 -2.89 -18.08
C PHE A 640 39.17 -1.65 -17.72
N GLU A 641 39.26 -1.23 -16.47
CA GLU A 641 38.64 -0.01 -15.94
C GLU A 641 39.72 0.98 -15.49
N ALA A 642 39.48 2.29 -15.68
CA ALA A 642 40.38 3.32 -15.17
C ALA A 642 40.35 3.34 -13.64
N ILE A 643 41.54 3.33 -13.02
CA ILE A 643 41.68 3.38 -11.56
C ILE A 643 42.36 4.67 -11.08
N ASP A 644 43.10 5.36 -11.95
CA ASP A 644 43.71 6.65 -11.63
C ASP A 644 44.13 7.43 -12.90
N THR A 645 44.25 8.75 -12.76
CA THR A 645 44.87 9.64 -13.74
C THR A 645 46.09 10.30 -13.08
N LEU A 646 47.27 9.93 -13.56
CA LEU A 646 48.53 10.28 -12.93
C LEU A 646 49.17 11.51 -13.57
N GLU A 647 49.88 12.29 -12.77
CA GLU A 647 50.67 13.45 -13.22
C GLU A 647 51.80 13.02 -14.19
N SER A 648 52.21 13.93 -15.08
CA SER A 648 53.27 13.71 -16.10
C SER A 648 54.63 13.20 -15.58
N THR A 649 54.91 13.37 -14.30
CA THR A 649 56.17 12.95 -13.67
C THR A 649 56.12 11.55 -13.07
N ALA A 650 54.94 10.94 -13.00
CA ALA A 650 54.75 9.62 -12.43
C ALA A 650 55.51 8.55 -13.23
N THR A 651 56.23 7.70 -12.51
CA THR A 651 56.97 6.53 -13.05
C THR A 651 56.66 5.25 -12.26
N SER A 652 55.85 5.37 -11.21
CA SER A 652 55.40 4.26 -10.38
C SER A 652 54.03 4.55 -9.77
N PHE A 653 53.33 3.48 -9.38
CA PHE A 653 52.03 3.56 -8.73
C PHE A 653 51.88 2.42 -7.73
N ILE A 654 51.16 2.65 -6.62
CA ILE A 654 50.83 1.60 -5.65
C ILE A 654 49.32 1.47 -5.59
N ASP A 655 48.80 0.39 -6.18
CA ASP A 655 47.41 -0.01 -6.06
C ASP A 655 47.18 -0.66 -4.69
N ARG A 656 46.09 -0.30 -4.02
CA ARG A 656 45.78 -0.66 -2.62
C ARG A 656 44.37 -1.23 -2.50
N ASN A 657 44.09 -1.83 -1.34
CA ASN A 657 42.79 -2.45 -1.01
C ASN A 657 42.41 -3.59 -1.96
N LEU A 658 43.41 -4.34 -2.39
CA LEU A 658 43.24 -5.51 -3.24
C LEU A 658 42.86 -6.73 -2.42
N TYR A 659 42.14 -7.66 -3.04
CA TYR A 659 41.81 -8.94 -2.44
C TYR A 659 43.07 -9.81 -2.36
N ASP A 660 43.17 -10.63 -1.32
CA ASP A 660 44.30 -11.53 -1.12
C ASP A 660 44.30 -12.69 -2.14
N GLY A 661 45.48 -13.14 -2.56
CA GLY A 661 45.62 -14.24 -3.53
C GLY A 661 45.04 -14.00 -4.93
N ALA A 662 44.64 -12.77 -5.28
CA ALA A 662 43.99 -12.39 -6.54
C ALA A 662 44.99 -11.98 -7.62
N ASN A 663 44.65 -12.26 -8.88
CA ASN A 663 45.35 -11.72 -10.03
C ASN A 663 44.75 -10.36 -10.41
N TYR A 664 45.63 -9.43 -10.78
CA TYR A 664 45.28 -8.13 -11.34
C TYR A 664 46.15 -7.85 -12.55
N TYR A 665 45.58 -7.21 -13.55
CA TYR A 665 46.21 -6.88 -14.81
C TYR A 665 46.18 -5.38 -14.98
N TYR A 666 47.31 -4.79 -15.34
CA TYR A 666 47.46 -3.34 -15.44
C TYR A 666 47.92 -2.96 -16.84
N ARG A 667 47.39 -1.85 -17.34
CA ARG A 667 47.89 -1.17 -18.54
C ARG A 667 47.73 0.33 -18.34
N LEU A 668 48.62 1.11 -18.94
CA LEU A 668 48.49 2.57 -18.98
C LEU A 668 48.77 3.13 -20.38
N ASN A 669 48.26 4.32 -20.64
CA ASN A 669 48.63 5.15 -21.78
C ASN A 669 49.06 6.55 -21.28
N ALA A 670 49.80 7.27 -22.14
CA ALA A 670 50.21 8.64 -21.89
C ALA A 670 49.27 9.64 -22.58
N ILE A 671 49.00 10.75 -21.91
CA ILE A 671 48.14 11.85 -22.38
C ILE A 671 49.04 13.03 -22.77
N GLY A 672 48.82 13.60 -23.94
CA GLY A 672 49.51 14.78 -24.45
C GLY A 672 48.76 16.09 -24.19
N ASP A 673 49.12 17.15 -24.94
CA ASP A 673 48.59 18.50 -24.76
C ASP A 673 47.17 18.73 -25.31
N ARG A 674 46.68 17.81 -26.15
CA ARG A 674 45.35 17.86 -26.78
C ARG A 674 44.52 16.64 -26.37
N PRO A 675 43.18 16.74 -26.33
CA PRO A 675 42.32 15.59 -26.03
C PRO A 675 42.52 14.40 -26.96
N THR A 676 42.89 14.65 -28.22
CA THR A 676 43.15 13.64 -29.26
C THR A 676 44.58 13.09 -29.23
N ALA A 677 45.50 13.71 -28.48
CA ALA A 677 46.90 13.33 -28.39
C ALA A 677 47.11 12.28 -27.28
N VAL A 678 46.75 11.04 -27.54
CA VAL A 678 46.88 9.92 -26.60
C VAL A 678 47.72 8.81 -27.20
N SER A 679 48.65 8.26 -26.40
CA SER A 679 49.42 7.09 -26.84
C SER A 679 48.52 5.86 -26.90
N ALA A 680 48.92 4.83 -27.67
CA ALA A 680 48.35 3.50 -27.48
C ALA A 680 48.61 2.96 -26.07
N TRP A 681 47.88 1.90 -25.68
CA TRP A 681 48.11 1.23 -24.41
C TRP A 681 49.47 0.52 -24.40
N SER A 682 50.15 0.60 -23.26
CA SER A 682 51.35 -0.18 -22.94
C SER A 682 51.10 -1.70 -22.94
N ASN A 683 52.16 -2.46 -22.69
CA ASN A 683 52.04 -3.88 -22.38
C ASN A 683 51.17 -4.10 -21.13
N VAL A 684 50.49 -5.24 -21.07
CA VAL A 684 49.77 -5.64 -19.86
C VAL A 684 50.77 -6.22 -18.85
N ALA A 685 50.79 -5.68 -17.63
CA ALA A 685 51.51 -6.27 -16.50
C ALA A 685 50.54 -7.04 -15.61
N MET A 686 50.83 -8.30 -15.31
CA MET A 686 50.06 -9.11 -14.37
C MET A 686 50.76 -9.16 -13.01
N GLY A 687 50.03 -8.84 -11.95
CA GLY A 687 50.46 -9.00 -10.56
C GLY A 687 49.50 -9.89 -9.80
N LYS A 688 50.04 -10.67 -8.85
CA LYS A 688 49.24 -11.51 -7.96
C LYS A 688 49.51 -11.10 -6.52
N THR A 689 48.47 -10.73 -5.79
CA THR A 689 48.60 -10.50 -4.34
C THR A 689 48.89 -11.83 -3.64
N THR A 690 49.64 -11.78 -2.55
CA THR A 690 49.91 -12.98 -1.74
C THR A 690 48.63 -13.40 -1.02
N ALA A 691 48.39 -14.70 -0.87
CA ALA A 691 47.33 -15.18 0.01
C ALA A 691 47.69 -14.85 1.48
N THR A 692 46.69 -14.65 2.31
CA THR A 692 46.93 -14.50 3.75
C THR A 692 47.26 -15.87 4.34
N ASP A 693 48.44 -16.01 4.94
CA ASP A 693 48.95 -17.31 5.38
C ASP A 693 48.02 -17.98 6.41
N GLY A 694 47.72 -19.26 6.20
CA GLY A 694 46.82 -20.05 7.04
C GLY A 694 45.33 -19.70 7.01
N LEU A 695 44.88 -18.75 6.17
CA LEU A 695 43.48 -18.32 6.06
C LEU A 695 42.86 -18.67 4.70
N PRO A 696 41.54 -18.93 4.62
CA PRO A 696 40.83 -19.05 3.35
C PRO A 696 40.80 -17.70 2.62
N LEU A 697 40.62 -17.73 1.29
CA LEU A 697 40.62 -16.50 0.48
C LEU A 697 39.37 -15.65 0.77
N THR A 698 39.55 -14.33 0.81
CA THR A 698 38.43 -13.41 1.05
C THR A 698 37.37 -13.52 -0.06
N PRO A 699 36.08 -13.69 0.28
CA PRO A 699 34.99 -13.65 -0.71
C PRO A 699 34.95 -12.29 -1.42
N ALA A 700 34.71 -12.29 -2.73
CA ALA A 700 34.69 -11.06 -3.53
C ALA A 700 33.27 -10.67 -3.96
N TYR A 701 33.13 -9.42 -4.40
CA TYR A 701 31.91 -8.89 -5.04
C TYR A 701 30.65 -9.09 -4.19
N LEU A 702 30.72 -8.78 -2.88
CA LEU A 702 29.53 -8.76 -2.07
C LEU A 702 28.55 -7.71 -2.61
N MET A 703 27.37 -8.18 -3.00
CA MET A 703 26.24 -7.40 -3.48
C MET A 703 25.02 -7.67 -2.59
N ALA A 704 24.13 -6.70 -2.48
CA ALA A 704 22.92 -6.76 -1.70
C ALA A 704 21.88 -5.86 -2.36
N ILE A 705 20.68 -6.39 -2.54
CA ILE A 705 19.56 -5.69 -3.15
C ILE A 705 18.36 -5.85 -2.24
N ALA A 706 17.70 -4.75 -1.88
CA ALA A 706 16.39 -4.81 -1.26
C ALA A 706 15.37 -5.31 -2.29
N VAL A 707 14.83 -6.50 -2.07
CA VAL A 707 13.82 -7.12 -2.95
C VAL A 707 12.40 -6.93 -2.42
N GLY A 708 12.27 -6.33 -1.24
CA GLY A 708 11.01 -5.89 -0.65
C GLY A 708 11.22 -5.02 0.60
N GLU A 709 10.13 -4.70 1.29
CA GLU A 709 10.16 -3.90 2.52
C GLU A 709 10.81 -4.65 3.71
N LYS A 710 10.90 -5.98 3.66
CA LYS A 710 11.45 -6.82 4.73
C LYS A 710 12.44 -7.87 4.24
N GLU A 711 13.02 -7.66 3.06
CA GLU A 711 13.86 -8.67 2.43
C GLU A 711 15.02 -8.04 1.67
N ILE A 712 16.23 -8.47 2.04
CA ILE A 712 17.47 -8.14 1.32
C ILE A 712 18.06 -9.44 0.78
N LYS A 713 18.30 -9.49 -0.52
CA LYS A 713 19.02 -10.59 -1.18
C LYS A 713 20.48 -10.22 -1.34
N LEU A 714 21.37 -11.02 -0.77
CA LEU A 714 22.81 -10.92 -0.86
C LEU A 714 23.39 -11.94 -1.83
N GLN A 715 24.43 -11.55 -2.55
CA GLN A 715 25.19 -12.41 -3.47
C GLN A 715 26.68 -12.07 -3.38
N TRP A 716 27.55 -13.06 -3.53
CA TRP A 716 29.00 -12.87 -3.56
C TRP A 716 29.67 -13.97 -4.41
N THR A 717 30.93 -13.75 -4.75
CA THR A 717 31.77 -14.75 -5.40
C THR A 717 32.61 -15.47 -4.34
N ASP A 718 32.41 -16.78 -4.27
CA ASP A 718 33.31 -17.66 -3.54
C ASP A 718 34.67 -17.71 -4.26
N ARG A 719 35.73 -17.47 -3.50
CA ARG A 719 37.11 -17.48 -3.97
C ARG A 719 37.94 -18.57 -3.31
N SER A 720 37.47 -19.15 -2.20
CA SER A 720 38.20 -20.21 -1.51
C SER A 720 37.83 -21.56 -2.11
N THR A 721 38.70 -22.56 -1.88
CA THR A 721 38.43 -23.95 -2.30
C THR A 721 38.56 -24.93 -1.13
N ASP A 722 38.87 -24.40 0.04
CA ASP A 722 39.21 -25.09 1.27
C ASP A 722 38.43 -24.52 2.47
N GLU A 723 37.43 -23.68 2.21
CA GLU A 723 36.53 -23.16 3.22
C GLU A 723 35.57 -24.24 3.72
N THR A 724 35.27 -24.19 5.01
CA THR A 724 34.26 -25.02 5.66
C THR A 724 32.92 -24.27 5.80
N GLY A 725 32.84 -23.01 5.38
CA GLY A 725 31.64 -22.19 5.42
C GLY A 725 31.90 -20.69 5.21
N PHE A 726 30.86 -19.87 5.36
CA PHE A 726 30.96 -18.40 5.34
C PHE A 726 30.32 -17.78 6.57
N LEU A 727 30.96 -16.76 7.14
CA LEU A 727 30.35 -15.93 8.17
C LEU A 727 29.83 -14.64 7.52
N LEU A 728 28.51 -14.47 7.55
CA LEU A 728 27.85 -13.23 7.19
C LEU A 728 27.54 -12.42 8.45
N GLU A 729 28.03 -11.19 8.47
CA GLU A 729 27.75 -10.23 9.53
C GLU A 729 26.92 -9.05 9.02
N ARG A 730 26.12 -8.49 9.92
CA ARG A 730 25.25 -7.36 9.66
C ARG A 730 25.42 -6.30 10.74
N SER A 731 25.35 -5.04 10.33
CA SER A 731 25.34 -3.87 11.21
C SER A 731 24.23 -2.90 10.77
N GLN A 732 23.66 -2.15 11.72
CA GLN A 732 22.72 -1.05 11.42
C GLN A 732 23.42 0.32 11.42
N ASP A 733 24.58 0.44 12.07
CA ASP A 733 25.29 1.70 12.28
C ASP A 733 26.65 1.77 11.55
N ASN A 734 27.05 0.70 10.85
CA ASN A 734 28.36 0.52 10.23
C ASN A 734 29.53 0.50 11.24
N VAL A 735 29.24 0.28 12.51
CA VAL A 735 30.23 0.27 13.59
C VAL A 735 30.19 -1.08 14.30
N LEU A 736 29.03 -1.45 14.84
CA LEU A 736 28.81 -2.72 15.52
C LEU A 736 28.27 -3.74 14.52
N PHE A 737 29.12 -4.70 14.14
CA PHE A 737 28.74 -5.84 13.31
C PHE A 737 28.45 -7.05 14.18
N GLU A 738 27.27 -7.64 13.98
CA GLU A 738 26.83 -8.87 14.64
C GLU A 738 26.79 -10.02 13.64
N GLU A 739 27.06 -11.24 14.11
CA GLU A 739 26.87 -12.44 13.30
C GLU A 739 25.39 -12.58 12.94
N LEU A 740 25.10 -12.51 11.65
CA LEU A 740 23.77 -12.78 11.13
C LEU A 740 23.59 -14.28 10.89
N LYS A 741 24.57 -14.89 10.21
CA LYS A 741 24.51 -16.31 9.86
C LYS A 741 25.87 -16.89 9.50
N THR A 742 26.14 -18.10 9.99
CA THR A 742 27.14 -19.00 9.41
C THR A 742 26.49 -19.91 8.34
N LEU A 743 27.06 -19.89 7.14
CA LEU A 743 26.57 -20.56 5.93
C LEU A 743 27.48 -21.73 5.55
N ALA A 744 26.91 -22.71 4.82
CA ALA A 744 27.63 -23.88 4.32
C ALA A 744 28.73 -23.50 3.30
N PRO A 745 29.75 -24.35 3.08
CA PRO A 745 30.78 -24.11 2.06
C PRO A 745 30.15 -24.04 0.66
N ASN A 746 30.82 -23.39 -0.30
CA ASN A 746 30.31 -23.12 -1.66
C ASN A 746 28.99 -22.32 -1.74
N THR A 747 28.54 -21.69 -0.64
CA THR A 747 27.36 -20.82 -0.67
C THR A 747 27.73 -19.47 -1.28
N SER A 748 26.97 -19.00 -2.27
CA SER A 748 27.20 -17.72 -2.97
C SER A 748 26.04 -16.73 -2.88
N THR A 749 24.95 -17.09 -2.19
CA THR A 749 23.76 -16.23 -2.03
C THR A 749 23.11 -16.41 -0.67
N PHE A 750 22.47 -15.36 -0.14
CA PHE A 750 21.66 -15.43 1.08
C PHE A 750 20.49 -14.44 1.02
N VAL A 751 19.40 -14.73 1.72
CA VAL A 751 18.27 -13.81 1.85
C VAL A 751 18.09 -13.46 3.34
N ASP A 752 18.31 -12.19 3.67
CA ASP A 752 17.99 -11.67 5.00
C ASP A 752 16.53 -11.17 5.02
N ALA A 753 15.65 -11.99 5.59
CA ALA A 753 14.23 -11.69 5.79
C ALA A 753 13.92 -11.10 7.18
N SER A 754 14.95 -10.76 7.97
CA SER A 754 14.82 -10.22 9.33
C SER A 754 14.95 -8.69 9.40
N VAL A 755 14.96 -8.04 8.23
CA VAL A 755 15.22 -6.60 8.08
C VAL A 755 13.93 -5.79 8.18
N TRP A 756 14.08 -4.53 8.56
CA TRP A 756 12.97 -3.58 8.73
C TRP A 756 12.81 -2.69 7.51
N PRO A 757 11.59 -2.21 7.17
CA PRO A 757 11.37 -1.27 6.07
C PRO A 757 12.12 0.05 6.25
N ALA A 758 12.43 0.72 5.14
CA ALA A 758 13.10 2.03 5.11
C ALA A 758 14.29 2.14 6.08
N THR A 759 15.14 1.11 6.16
CA THR A 759 16.24 1.00 7.13
C THR A 759 17.56 0.64 6.44
N ASN A 760 18.64 1.34 6.81
CA ASN A 760 19.97 1.03 6.32
C ASN A 760 20.54 -0.19 7.06
N TYR A 761 21.09 -1.12 6.29
CA TYR A 761 21.86 -2.25 6.78
C TYR A 761 23.22 -2.29 6.09
N TYR A 762 24.23 -2.67 6.84
CA TYR A 762 25.60 -2.84 6.39
C TYR A 762 25.95 -4.31 6.51
N TYR A 763 26.48 -4.91 5.44
CA TYR A 763 26.86 -6.32 5.42
C TYR A 763 28.33 -6.46 5.09
N ARG A 764 28.96 -7.47 5.69
CA ARG A 764 30.28 -7.93 5.31
C ARG A 764 30.34 -9.44 5.46
N ILE A 765 31.16 -10.10 4.66
CA ILE A 765 31.28 -11.55 4.66
C ILE A 765 32.73 -11.99 4.76
N SER A 766 32.98 -13.11 5.44
CA SER A 766 34.29 -13.79 5.47
C SER A 766 34.12 -15.28 5.19
N ALA A 767 35.12 -15.90 4.56
CA ALA A 767 35.21 -17.35 4.45
C ALA A 767 35.73 -17.93 5.77
N ILE A 768 35.24 -19.09 6.17
CA ILE A 768 35.65 -19.80 7.39
C ILE A 768 36.41 -21.05 6.98
N LYS A 769 37.56 -21.32 7.61
CA LYS A 769 38.25 -22.59 7.53
C LYS A 769 38.45 -23.12 8.95
N GLU A 770 37.67 -24.11 9.33
CA GLU A 770 37.65 -24.65 10.69
C GLU A 770 37.37 -23.55 11.75
N LYS A 771 38.39 -23.09 12.48
CA LYS A 771 38.31 -22.05 13.51
C LYS A 771 38.85 -20.69 13.06
N THR A 772 39.42 -20.58 11.86
CA THR A 772 39.98 -19.33 11.33
C THR A 772 39.04 -18.71 10.29
N LYS A 773 39.16 -17.40 10.07
CA LYS A 773 38.33 -16.63 9.14
C LYS A 773 39.25 -15.86 8.19
N SER A 774 38.85 -15.71 6.93
CA SER A 774 39.49 -14.76 6.02
C SER A 774 39.37 -13.34 6.56
N VAL A 775 40.11 -12.41 5.98
CA VAL A 775 39.75 -10.99 6.08
C VAL A 775 38.34 -10.78 5.51
N TYR A 776 37.57 -9.86 6.10
CA TYR A 776 36.22 -9.56 5.63
C TYR A 776 36.27 -8.89 4.24
N SER A 777 35.21 -9.12 3.46
CA SER A 777 34.91 -8.35 2.25
C SER A 777 34.81 -6.84 2.54
N ASN A 778 34.69 -6.05 1.48
CA ASN A 778 34.18 -4.69 1.63
C ASN A 778 32.84 -4.69 2.38
N VAL A 779 32.58 -3.63 3.14
CA VAL A 779 31.27 -3.40 3.73
C VAL A 779 30.33 -2.87 2.67
N LEU A 780 29.16 -3.49 2.55
CA LEU A 780 28.11 -3.06 1.64
C LEU A 780 26.93 -2.46 2.40
N LYS A 781 26.52 -1.25 2.02
CA LYS A 781 25.32 -0.57 2.54
C LYS A 781 24.12 -0.83 1.62
N VAL A 782 22.97 -1.17 2.20
CA VAL A 782 21.69 -1.32 1.49
C VAL A 782 20.55 -0.73 2.31
N LEU A 783 19.62 -0.05 1.64
CA LEU A 783 18.41 0.53 2.23
C LEU A 783 17.21 -0.33 1.80
N THR A 784 16.44 -0.84 2.77
CA THR A 784 15.18 -1.55 2.51
C THR A 784 14.09 -0.59 2.01
N MET A 785 13.12 -1.13 1.26
CA MET A 785 11.98 -0.36 0.74
C MET A 785 10.95 -0.01 1.84
N GLY A 786 10.01 0.88 1.58
CA GLY A 786 8.89 1.23 2.48
C GLY A 786 8.97 2.66 3.08
N ALA A 787 8.07 2.99 4.02
CA ALA A 787 8.02 4.28 4.74
C ALA A 787 7.77 4.09 6.26
N ASN A 788 8.38 4.93 7.11
CA ASN A 788 8.07 5.05 8.54
C ASN A 788 6.88 6.02 8.76
N SER A 789 6.02 5.79 9.75
CA SER A 789 4.86 6.66 10.05
C SER A 789 4.78 7.03 11.55
N ALA A 790 4.40 8.28 11.84
CA ALA A 790 4.31 8.82 13.20
C ALA A 790 3.23 8.15 14.09
N PRO A 791 3.36 8.17 15.43
CA PRO A 791 2.37 7.61 16.36
C PRO A 791 0.95 8.17 16.17
N LEU A 792 -0.06 7.30 16.22
CA LEU A 792 -1.46 7.68 16.04
C LEU A 792 -2.26 7.58 17.35
N ARG A 793 -3.32 8.39 17.44
CA ARG A 793 -4.33 8.32 18.50
C ARG A 793 -5.74 8.30 17.88
N PRO A 794 -6.59 7.31 18.19
CA PRO A 794 -8.03 7.38 17.93
C PRO A 794 -8.66 8.45 18.81
N ASN A 795 -9.59 9.25 18.27
CA ASN A 795 -10.33 10.31 18.97
C ASN A 795 -10.76 9.87 20.38
N ALA A 796 -10.11 10.37 21.44
CA ALA A 796 -10.50 10.03 22.80
C ALA A 796 -11.28 11.16 23.47
N GLU A 797 -12.25 10.74 24.30
CA GLU A 797 -13.16 11.60 25.03
C GLU A 797 -12.43 12.53 26.01
N ALA A 798 -13.09 13.64 26.36
CA ALA A 798 -12.53 14.60 27.32
C ALA A 798 -12.44 13.99 28.72
N LEU A 799 -11.28 14.11 29.36
CA LEU A 799 -11.08 13.66 30.75
C LEU A 799 -11.71 14.67 31.71
N SER A 800 -12.21 14.20 32.85
CA SER A 800 -12.83 15.08 33.87
C SER A 800 -12.00 15.08 35.15
N ILE A 801 -11.85 16.24 35.78
CA ILE A 801 -11.22 16.43 37.08
C ILE A 801 -12.07 17.34 37.97
N CYS A 802 -11.82 17.33 39.28
CA CYS A 802 -12.50 18.22 40.23
C CYS A 802 -11.83 19.60 40.33
N THR A 803 -12.55 20.62 40.79
CA THR A 803 -12.10 22.03 40.89
C THR A 803 -11.18 22.36 42.07
N GLY A 804 -10.80 21.39 42.90
CA GLY A 804 -9.95 21.61 44.09
C GLY A 804 -8.49 21.93 43.76
N THR A 805 -7.63 21.92 44.78
CA THR A 805 -6.17 22.12 44.68
C THR A 805 -5.42 20.81 44.90
N GLY A 806 -4.61 20.36 43.93
CA GLY A 806 -3.75 19.18 44.10
C GLY A 806 -3.43 18.45 42.80
N GLU A 807 -2.72 17.34 42.92
CA GLU A 807 -2.31 16.51 41.77
C GLU A 807 -3.41 15.52 41.36
N PHE A 808 -3.73 15.49 40.06
CA PHE A 808 -4.57 14.49 39.43
C PHE A 808 -3.76 13.57 38.54
N LYS A 809 -3.90 12.26 38.75
CA LYS A 809 -3.36 11.22 37.86
C LYS A 809 -4.36 10.91 36.76
N LEU A 810 -3.91 10.99 35.51
CA LEU A 810 -4.70 10.82 34.29
C LEU A 810 -4.01 9.82 33.36
N ALA A 811 -4.81 9.16 32.52
CA ALA A 811 -4.31 8.23 31.52
C ALA A 811 -5.00 8.47 30.17
N ILE A 812 -4.25 8.37 29.09
CA ILE A 812 -4.81 8.23 27.73
C ILE A 812 -4.55 6.81 27.23
N ASN A 813 -5.59 6.18 26.70
CA ASN A 813 -5.56 4.82 26.18
C ASN A 813 -5.44 4.84 24.65
N ALA A 814 -5.12 3.67 24.08
CA ALA A 814 -5.11 3.41 22.64
C ALA A 814 -4.13 4.28 21.82
N ILE A 815 -2.94 4.59 22.36
CA ILE A 815 -1.87 5.15 21.54
C ILE A 815 -1.26 4.02 20.71
N SER A 816 -1.34 4.11 19.38
CA SER A 816 -0.77 3.09 18.49
C SER A 816 0.51 3.62 17.83
N PRO A 817 1.49 2.75 17.53
CA PRO A 817 2.53 3.08 16.56
C PRO A 817 1.90 3.36 15.18
N GLY A 818 2.58 4.10 14.31
CA GLY A 818 2.07 4.39 12.96
C GLY A 818 1.92 3.12 12.10
N PRO A 819 1.14 3.14 11.00
CA PRO A 819 0.94 1.97 10.16
C PRO A 819 2.26 1.43 9.60
N GLY A 820 2.59 0.15 9.88
CA GLY A 820 3.87 -0.48 9.49
C GLY A 820 4.24 -1.82 10.17
N ASN A 821 3.52 -2.23 11.22
CA ASN A 821 3.59 -3.45 12.07
C ASN A 821 3.99 -3.19 13.53
N GLU A 822 3.19 -3.77 14.42
CA GLU A 822 2.80 -3.22 15.72
C GLU A 822 3.29 -4.05 16.94
N SER A 823 4.35 -4.86 16.82
CA SER A 823 4.76 -5.76 17.92
C SER A 823 6.10 -5.43 18.59
N THR A 824 6.94 -4.54 18.04
CA THR A 824 8.27 -4.21 18.60
C THR A 824 8.61 -2.72 18.71
N GLN A 825 7.79 -1.82 18.14
CA GLN A 825 7.98 -0.37 18.30
C GLN A 825 7.68 0.06 19.75
N LYS A 826 8.65 0.73 20.38
CA LYS A 826 8.53 1.21 21.76
C LYS A 826 8.19 2.69 21.77
N LEU A 827 7.02 3.03 22.30
CA LEU A 827 6.56 4.41 22.46
C LEU A 827 7.04 5.01 23.78
N LYS A 828 7.44 6.28 23.76
CA LYS A 828 7.79 7.05 24.95
C LYS A 828 7.07 8.37 24.97
N VAL A 829 6.56 8.77 26.14
CA VAL A 829 6.18 10.16 26.36
C VAL A 829 7.48 10.94 26.58
N THR A 830 7.66 12.04 25.87
CA THR A 830 8.87 12.88 25.96
C THR A 830 8.60 14.30 26.41
N GLY A 831 7.32 14.70 26.50
CA GLY A 831 6.95 16.03 26.95
C GLY A 831 5.51 16.13 27.41
N ILE A 832 5.26 17.07 28.33
CA ILE A 832 3.94 17.49 28.76
C ILE A 832 3.96 19.01 28.99
N LYS A 833 2.93 19.72 28.53
CA LYS A 833 2.76 21.16 28.74
C LYS A 833 1.28 21.56 28.65
N ALA A 834 0.97 22.81 28.98
CA ALA A 834 -0.33 23.41 28.64
C ALA A 834 -0.55 23.37 27.12
N GLY A 835 -1.76 23.02 26.69
CA GLY A 835 -2.11 22.97 25.27
C GLY A 835 -2.39 24.34 24.65
N ASP A 836 -2.64 25.36 25.47
CA ASP A 836 -2.75 26.76 25.08
C ASP A 836 -2.40 27.69 26.26
N GLU A 837 -2.20 28.99 25.99
CA GLU A 837 -1.88 29.99 27.02
C GLU A 837 -2.99 30.14 28.07
N ARG A 838 -4.25 29.95 27.67
CA ARG A 838 -5.41 30.07 28.58
C ARG A 838 -5.47 28.95 29.61
N SER A 839 -4.85 27.81 29.32
CA SER A 839 -4.83 26.63 30.15
C SER A 839 -3.73 26.66 31.21
N VAL A 840 -2.68 27.46 31.01
CA VAL A 840 -1.54 27.60 31.94
C VAL A 840 -1.99 27.99 33.35
N LYS A 841 -2.93 28.93 33.46
CA LYS A 841 -3.42 29.42 34.75
C LYS A 841 -4.07 28.34 35.63
N PHE A 842 -4.58 27.26 35.03
CA PHE A 842 -5.31 26.22 35.76
C PHE A 842 -4.37 25.17 36.40
N PHE A 843 -3.10 25.11 36.00
CA PHE A 843 -2.16 24.10 36.47
C PHE A 843 -0.85 24.73 36.96
N SER A 844 -0.38 24.29 38.13
CA SER A 844 0.89 24.72 38.73
C SER A 844 2.07 23.85 38.31
N SER A 845 1.83 22.59 37.92
CA SER A 845 2.86 21.68 37.42
C SER A 845 2.28 20.53 36.59
N TYR A 846 3.16 19.88 35.83
CA TYR A 846 2.85 18.71 35.01
C TYR A 846 3.92 17.64 35.23
N SER A 847 3.54 16.37 35.22
CA SER A 847 4.48 15.24 35.29
C SER A 847 3.99 14.08 34.41
N PHE A 848 4.89 13.20 33.98
CA PHE A 848 4.53 12.01 33.19
C PHE A 848 5.47 10.85 33.46
N ASN A 849 4.99 9.63 33.19
CA ASN A 849 5.87 8.47 33.07
C ASN A 849 6.40 8.39 31.63
N PRO A 850 7.72 8.40 31.40
CA PRO A 850 8.29 8.40 30.04
C PRO A 850 7.98 7.12 29.26
N VAL A 851 7.50 6.06 29.91
CA VAL A 851 7.17 4.80 29.27
C VAL A 851 5.66 4.70 29.01
N VAL A 852 5.30 4.37 27.77
CA VAL A 852 3.93 3.98 27.42
C VAL A 852 3.76 2.50 27.77
N ALA A 853 2.85 2.18 28.70
CA ALA A 853 2.63 0.80 29.13
C ALA A 853 1.78 0.04 28.10
N PRO A 854 2.11 -1.22 27.76
CA PRO A 854 1.28 -2.02 26.86
C PRO A 854 -0.08 -2.35 27.49
N SER A 855 -1.16 -2.27 26.71
CA SER A 855 -2.51 -2.67 27.11
C SER A 855 -3.14 -3.58 26.06
N THR A 856 -3.73 -4.69 26.51
CA THR A 856 -4.56 -5.57 25.68
C THR A 856 -5.99 -5.05 25.69
N ILE A 857 -6.51 -4.58 24.54
CA ILE A 857 -7.91 -4.18 24.40
C ILE A 857 -8.69 -5.38 23.85
N PHE A 858 -9.65 -5.91 24.62
CA PHE A 858 -10.56 -6.95 24.14
C PHE A 858 -11.82 -6.30 23.55
N GLY A 859 -11.86 -6.16 22.23
CA GLY A 859 -13.09 -5.98 21.46
C GLY A 859 -13.58 -7.34 20.96
N LYS A 860 -14.86 -7.64 21.12
CA LYS A 860 -15.48 -8.85 20.57
C LYS A 860 -15.46 -8.69 19.04
N ASP A 861 -14.60 -9.45 18.35
CA ASP A 861 -14.47 -9.61 16.88
C ASP A 861 -13.38 -8.83 16.12
N GLU A 862 -12.32 -8.30 16.75
CA GLU A 862 -11.16 -7.73 16.02
C GLU A 862 -9.79 -8.28 16.51
N ILE A 863 -8.82 -8.34 15.59
CA ILE A 863 -7.42 -8.73 15.82
C ILE A 863 -6.85 -7.90 16.99
N PRO A 864 -6.14 -8.50 17.97
CA PRO A 864 -5.65 -7.78 19.14
C PRO A 864 -4.64 -6.70 18.74
N THR A 865 -5.07 -5.45 18.70
CA THR A 865 -4.19 -4.28 18.57
C THR A 865 -3.61 -3.97 19.96
N ILE A 866 -2.29 -4.01 20.10
CA ILE A 866 -1.61 -3.63 21.34
C ILE A 866 -1.61 -2.09 21.41
N GLY A 867 -2.60 -1.52 22.10
CA GLY A 867 -2.65 -0.09 22.37
C GLY A 867 -1.80 0.27 23.59
N GLY A 868 -1.01 1.32 23.50
CA GLY A 868 -0.25 1.86 24.64
C GLY A 868 -1.10 2.76 25.56
N ILE A 869 -0.77 2.77 26.86
CA ILE A 869 -1.32 3.70 27.87
C ILE A 869 -0.23 4.69 28.28
N ALA A 870 -0.48 6.00 28.10
CA ALA A 870 0.37 7.05 28.64
C ALA A 870 -0.24 7.62 29.93
N ASN A 871 0.50 7.47 31.04
CA ASN A 871 0.13 8.02 32.34
C ASN A 871 0.81 9.37 32.56
N PHE A 872 0.02 10.35 32.97
CA PHE A 872 0.50 11.68 33.29
C PHE A 872 -0.22 12.26 34.50
N SER A 873 0.30 13.33 35.07
CA SER A 873 -0.33 14.02 36.18
C SER A 873 -0.28 15.53 36.00
N VAL A 874 -1.31 16.19 36.51
CA VAL A 874 -1.45 17.64 36.48
C VAL A 874 -1.77 18.13 37.88
N THR A 875 -1.10 19.18 38.34
CA THR A 875 -1.37 19.79 39.64
C THR A 875 -2.19 21.05 39.41
N THR A 876 -3.38 21.15 40.00
CA THR A 876 -4.30 22.28 39.81
C THR A 876 -3.96 23.45 40.72
N THR A 877 -4.18 24.67 40.23
CA THR A 877 -4.02 25.91 41.03
C THR A 877 -5.23 26.23 41.91
N GLY A 878 -6.36 25.55 41.70
CA GLY A 878 -7.61 25.76 42.46
C GLY A 878 -8.49 26.92 41.98
N ILE A 879 -8.12 27.60 40.89
CA ILE A 879 -8.88 28.75 40.38
C ILE A 879 -10.07 28.35 39.47
N ALA A 880 -10.12 27.09 39.04
CA ALA A 880 -11.11 26.61 38.07
C ALA A 880 -12.50 26.48 38.71
N VAL A 881 -13.54 26.82 37.96
CA VAL A 881 -14.93 26.62 38.36
C VAL A 881 -15.60 25.49 37.55
N PRO A 882 -16.68 24.86 38.05
CA PRO A 882 -17.35 23.80 37.32
C PRO A 882 -17.84 24.27 35.94
N GLY A 883 -17.49 23.54 34.89
CA GLY A 883 -17.76 23.90 33.50
C GLY A 883 -16.55 24.47 32.75
N ASP A 884 -15.50 24.90 33.46
CA ASP A 884 -14.23 25.28 32.83
C ASP A 884 -13.62 24.09 32.07
N SER A 885 -12.82 24.40 31.06
CA SER A 885 -12.06 23.43 30.29
C SER A 885 -10.64 23.92 30.09
N ALA A 886 -9.68 23.00 30.14
CA ALA A 886 -8.28 23.26 29.82
C ALA A 886 -7.75 22.23 28.83
N LEU A 887 -6.70 22.59 28.10
CA LEU A 887 -5.98 21.71 27.19
C LEU A 887 -4.63 21.36 27.80
N VAL A 888 -4.26 20.09 27.71
CA VAL A 888 -2.93 19.57 28.04
C VAL A 888 -2.37 18.92 26.80
N MET A 889 -1.13 19.24 26.46
CA MET A 889 -0.44 18.71 25.29
C MET A 889 0.62 17.72 25.74
N LEU A 890 0.53 16.49 25.23
CA LEU A 890 1.49 15.41 25.46
C LEU A 890 2.29 15.18 24.19
N THR A 891 3.61 15.10 24.30
CA THR A 891 4.48 14.73 23.18
C THR A 891 4.86 13.25 23.31
N VAL A 892 4.54 12.45 22.30
CA VAL A 892 4.88 11.02 22.24
C VAL A 892 5.79 10.76 21.07
N LYS A 893 6.79 9.92 21.28
CA LYS A 893 7.89 9.65 20.37
C LYS A 893 8.04 8.15 20.15
N ASP A 894 8.25 7.75 18.90
CA ASP A 894 8.64 6.38 18.57
C ASP A 894 10.15 6.14 18.79
N ASN A 895 10.59 4.89 18.66
CA ASN A 895 12.01 4.53 18.72
C ASN A 895 12.71 4.53 17.34
N GLY A 896 12.07 5.10 16.30
CA GLY A 896 12.57 5.28 14.94
C GLY A 896 12.43 4.08 13.99
N GLY A 897 12.17 4.39 12.71
CA GLY A 897 12.51 3.59 11.51
C GLY A 897 13.16 4.56 10.50
N THR A 898 14.36 4.25 9.98
CA THR A 898 15.25 5.34 9.51
C THR A 898 15.60 5.35 8.03
N ASN A 899 15.07 6.36 7.35
CA ASN A 899 15.89 7.21 6.49
C ASN A 899 16.38 8.42 7.34
N GLY A 900 17.55 8.29 7.98
CA GLY A 900 18.27 9.38 8.66
C GLY A 900 17.75 9.82 10.03
N PHE A 901 17.99 9.01 11.09
CA PHE A 901 17.93 9.38 12.52
C PHE A 901 16.68 10.13 13.07
N ALA A 902 15.63 10.36 12.29
CA ALA A 902 14.42 11.02 12.75
C ALA A 902 13.47 9.98 13.37
N SER A 903 13.56 9.84 14.69
CA SER A 903 12.43 9.44 15.51
C SER A 903 11.24 10.39 15.28
N ASP A 904 10.07 9.85 14.97
CA ASP A 904 8.88 10.67 14.75
C ASP A 904 8.18 10.95 16.09
N SER A 905 7.75 12.20 16.26
CA SER A 905 7.00 12.64 17.44
C SER A 905 5.66 13.21 17.05
N THR A 906 4.63 12.88 17.81
CA THR A 906 3.29 13.43 17.66
C THR A 906 2.86 14.10 18.97
N GLU A 907 2.31 15.31 18.86
CA GLU A 907 1.69 16.00 19.99
C GLU A 907 0.20 15.66 20.06
N PHE A 908 -0.26 15.13 21.19
CA PHE A 908 -1.64 14.81 21.47
C PHE A 908 -2.25 15.88 22.38
N LEU A 909 -3.29 16.55 21.89
CA LEU A 909 -4.11 17.46 22.68
C LEU A 909 -5.17 16.68 23.48
N VAL A 910 -5.13 16.85 24.80
CA VAL A 910 -6.06 16.25 25.76
C VAL A 910 -6.90 17.36 26.38
N LYS A 911 -8.21 17.25 26.22
CA LYS A 911 -9.16 18.17 26.85
C LYS A 911 -9.51 17.69 28.26
N ILE A 912 -9.29 18.55 29.23
CA ILE A 912 -9.64 18.36 30.65
C ILE A 912 -10.84 19.25 30.98
N LYS A 913 -11.90 18.65 31.53
CA LYS A 913 -13.10 19.35 32.01
C LYS A 913 -13.10 19.43 33.53
N PHE A 914 -13.30 20.61 34.08
CA PHE A 914 -13.48 20.82 35.51
C PHE A 914 -14.94 20.61 35.89
N THR A 915 -15.17 19.70 36.83
CA THR A 915 -16.52 19.28 37.25
C THR A 915 -16.65 19.30 38.76
N THR A 916 -17.87 19.37 39.27
CA THR A 916 -18.13 19.17 40.70
C THR A 916 -18.01 17.69 41.07
N LEU A 917 -17.58 17.43 42.31
CA LEU A 917 -17.71 16.10 42.91
C LEU A 917 -19.19 15.81 43.11
N ALA A 918 -19.74 14.87 42.33
CA ALA A 918 -21.09 14.38 42.50
C ALA A 918 -21.06 13.16 43.43
N LEU A 919 -21.94 13.14 44.42
CA LEU A 919 -22.09 12.01 45.33
C LEU A 919 -23.58 11.71 45.52
N LYS A 920 -23.94 10.45 45.38
CA LYS A 920 -25.27 9.93 45.70
C LYS A 920 -25.10 8.70 46.59
N VAL A 921 -26.05 8.47 47.49
CA VAL A 921 -26.16 7.22 48.24
C VAL A 921 -27.37 6.45 47.71
N ILE A 922 -27.20 5.17 47.46
CA ILE A 922 -28.28 4.24 47.14
C ILE A 922 -28.39 3.16 48.21
N SER A 923 -29.61 2.64 48.40
CA SER A 923 -29.92 1.53 49.29
C SER A 923 -30.14 0.25 48.47
N ASP A 924 -29.82 -0.90 49.06
CA ASP A 924 -30.23 -2.20 48.54
C ASP A 924 -31.74 -2.48 48.71
N GLN A 925 -32.42 -1.66 49.53
CA GLN A 925 -33.87 -1.70 49.69
C GLN A 925 -34.57 -0.82 48.64
N LYS A 926 -35.68 -1.32 48.08
CA LYS A 926 -36.46 -0.59 47.05
C LYS A 926 -37.13 0.69 47.57
N ASN A 927 -37.41 0.78 48.86
CA ASN A 927 -38.09 1.90 49.50
C ASN A 927 -37.33 2.38 50.75
N ASP A 928 -37.45 3.67 51.08
CA ASP A 928 -36.91 4.27 52.30
C ASP A 928 -37.58 3.76 53.59
N THR A 929 -38.63 2.95 53.45
CA THR A 929 -39.33 2.30 54.56
C THR A 929 -38.95 0.84 54.64
N VAL A 930 -38.36 0.43 55.77
CA VAL A 930 -37.84 -0.94 55.99
C VAL A 930 -38.47 -1.54 57.24
N ALA A 931 -38.52 -2.87 57.34
CA ALA A 931 -38.94 -3.52 58.58
C ALA A 931 -37.99 -3.14 59.73
N ARG A 932 -38.53 -2.82 60.90
CA ARG A 932 -37.70 -2.53 62.08
C ARG A 932 -36.79 -3.74 62.37
N TYR A 933 -35.50 -3.48 62.60
CA TYR A 933 -34.41 -4.46 62.75
C TYR A 933 -33.87 -5.13 61.49
N ALA A 934 -34.34 -4.75 60.29
CA ALA A 934 -33.72 -5.22 59.05
C ALA A 934 -32.32 -4.63 58.83
N VAL A 935 -31.41 -5.45 58.28
CA VAL A 935 -30.11 -4.96 57.78
C VAL A 935 -30.33 -4.24 56.46
N VAL A 936 -29.82 -3.01 56.35
CA VAL A 936 -29.85 -2.20 55.13
C VAL A 936 -28.43 -1.91 54.70
N ASN A 937 -28.12 -2.12 53.42
CA ASN A 937 -26.80 -1.83 52.85
C ASN A 937 -26.86 -0.61 51.94
N PHE A 938 -25.98 0.35 52.20
CA PHE A 938 -25.80 1.53 51.37
C PHE A 938 -24.56 1.43 50.50
N THR A 939 -24.65 1.96 49.29
CA THR A 939 -23.52 2.16 48.39
C THR A 939 -23.50 3.60 47.90
N GLY A 940 -22.36 4.27 48.08
CA GLY A 940 -22.08 5.56 47.46
C GLY A 940 -21.80 5.40 45.97
N ILE A 941 -22.30 6.34 45.17
CA ILE A 941 -22.03 6.48 43.73
C ILE A 941 -21.45 7.87 43.52
N THR A 942 -20.30 7.94 42.85
CA THR A 942 -19.63 9.20 42.53
C THR A 942 -19.01 9.15 41.14
N ASN A 943 -18.79 10.32 40.54
CA ASN A 943 -18.03 10.48 39.30
C ASN A 943 -16.50 10.34 39.49
N PHE A 944 -16.00 10.17 40.73
CA PHE A 944 -14.58 9.99 41.03
C PHE A 944 -14.30 8.84 42.03
N PRO A 945 -14.67 7.58 41.75
CA PRO A 945 -14.59 6.50 42.73
C PRO A 945 -13.15 6.13 43.13
N ASP A 946 -12.22 6.10 42.17
CA ASP A 946 -10.88 5.48 42.34
C ASP A 946 -9.84 6.36 43.05
N GLN A 947 -10.18 7.62 43.33
CA GLN A 947 -9.27 8.59 43.95
C GLN A 947 -9.84 9.21 45.23
N THR A 948 -11.06 8.86 45.62
CA THR A 948 -11.80 9.58 46.66
C THR A 948 -11.82 8.82 47.98
N ARG A 949 -11.57 9.52 49.09
CA ARG A 949 -11.75 9.00 50.45
C ARG A 949 -13.22 9.13 50.85
N PHE A 950 -13.77 8.07 51.43
CA PHE A 950 -15.17 8.03 51.87
C PHE A 950 -15.28 7.81 53.37
N GLN A 951 -16.13 8.61 54.02
CA GLN A 951 -16.36 8.58 55.46
C GLN A 951 -17.86 8.70 55.75
N TRP A 952 -18.41 7.76 56.50
CA TRP A 952 -19.75 7.85 57.04
C TRP A 952 -19.75 8.55 58.40
N ALA A 953 -20.70 9.47 58.60
CA ALA A 953 -20.95 10.11 59.89
C ALA A 953 -21.50 9.09 60.91
N ASP A 954 -21.32 9.37 62.20
CA ASP A 954 -21.88 8.53 63.25
C ASP A 954 -23.41 8.60 63.27
N ALA A 955 -24.06 7.45 63.39
CA ALA A 955 -25.51 7.33 63.41
C ALA A 955 -25.96 6.05 64.11
N GLU A 956 -27.19 6.05 64.62
CA GLU A 956 -27.78 4.93 65.35
C GLU A 956 -27.93 3.70 64.43
N GLY A 957 -27.52 2.53 64.92
CA GLY A 957 -27.72 1.26 64.19
C GLY A 957 -26.60 0.89 63.21
N ILE A 958 -25.50 1.63 63.12
CA ILE A 958 -24.36 1.23 62.28
C ILE A 958 -23.75 -0.09 62.78
N ILE A 959 -23.60 -1.07 61.87
CA ILE A 959 -22.99 -2.38 62.15
C ILE A 959 -21.77 -2.67 61.25
N GLY A 960 -21.47 -1.80 60.29
CA GLY A 960 -20.33 -1.92 59.37
C GLY A 960 -19.26 -0.85 59.55
N SER A 961 -18.17 -0.96 58.77
CA SER A 961 -17.11 0.05 58.73
C SER A 961 -17.66 1.41 58.28
N ARG A 962 -17.28 2.48 58.99
CA ARG A 962 -17.55 3.87 58.58
C ARG A 962 -16.56 4.40 57.55
N ASN A 963 -15.50 3.64 57.26
CA ASN A 963 -14.50 3.97 56.25
C ASN A 963 -14.79 3.16 55.00
N GLY A 964 -15.02 3.84 53.87
CA GLY A 964 -15.31 3.22 52.58
C GLY A 964 -16.64 3.65 51.97
N ILE A 965 -16.84 3.28 50.70
CA ILE A 965 -18.00 3.70 49.90
C ILE A 965 -19.29 2.93 50.24
N LYS A 966 -19.20 1.86 51.04
CA LYS A 966 -20.33 1.03 51.47
C LYS A 966 -20.54 1.10 52.98
N LEU A 967 -21.78 0.97 53.46
CA LEU A 967 -22.14 0.93 54.88
C LEU A 967 -23.31 -0.03 55.13
N SER A 968 -23.26 -0.79 56.22
CA SER A 968 -24.36 -1.66 56.68
C SER A 968 -24.93 -1.16 58.00
N VAL A 969 -26.26 -1.12 58.12
CA VAL A 969 -26.97 -0.53 59.27
C VAL A 969 -28.22 -1.32 59.66
N ILE A 970 -28.65 -1.18 60.92
CA ILE A 970 -29.89 -1.69 61.52
C ILE A 970 -30.60 -0.52 62.24
N PRO A 971 -31.42 0.28 61.54
CA PRO A 971 -32.08 1.45 62.12
C PRO A 971 -33.23 1.03 63.05
N LYS A 972 -33.23 1.50 64.30
CA LYS A 972 -34.34 1.22 65.25
C LYS A 972 -35.41 2.33 65.22
N ARG A 973 -35.01 3.54 64.85
CA ARG A 973 -35.88 4.71 64.64
C ARG A 973 -35.56 5.41 63.33
N LYS A 974 -36.33 6.44 62.98
CA LYS A 974 -36.06 7.28 61.81
C LYS A 974 -34.64 7.86 61.94
N THR A 975 -33.74 7.42 61.08
CA THR A 975 -32.31 7.76 61.14
C THR A 975 -31.83 8.18 59.76
N THR A 976 -31.07 9.27 59.71
CA THR A 976 -30.41 9.77 58.51
C THR A 976 -28.94 9.39 58.55
N TYR A 977 -28.45 8.77 57.49
CA TYR A 977 -27.05 8.37 57.33
C TYR A 977 -26.41 9.27 56.28
N THR A 978 -25.29 9.89 56.64
CA THR A 978 -24.57 10.85 55.78
C THR A 978 -23.20 10.29 55.40
N LEU A 979 -22.95 10.21 54.10
CA LEU A 979 -21.65 9.90 53.52
C LEU A 979 -20.96 11.18 53.06
N THR A 980 -19.74 11.39 53.51
CA THR A 980 -18.83 12.42 53.00
C THR A 980 -17.79 11.77 52.10
N ALA A 981 -17.71 12.26 50.86
CA ALA A 981 -16.66 11.93 49.91
C ALA A 981 -15.68 13.12 49.85
N THR A 982 -14.38 12.83 49.91
CA THR A 982 -13.31 13.83 49.83
C THR A 982 -12.26 13.37 48.84
N THR A 983 -12.09 14.09 47.72
CA THR A 983 -10.99 13.81 46.80
C THR A 983 -9.65 14.18 47.45
N PRO A 984 -8.50 13.71 46.94
CA PRO A 984 -7.17 14.03 47.50
C PRO A 984 -6.87 15.53 47.46
N MET A 985 -7.59 16.26 46.60
CA MET A 985 -7.48 17.70 46.41
C MET A 985 -8.44 18.53 47.25
N GLY A 986 -9.12 17.90 48.21
CA GLY A 986 -10.02 18.59 49.12
C GLY A 986 -11.40 18.93 48.55
N CYS A 987 -11.77 18.44 47.35
CA CYS A 987 -13.18 18.54 46.94
C CYS A 987 -14.03 17.64 47.84
N THR A 988 -15.02 18.22 48.52
CA THR A 988 -15.91 17.48 49.38
C THR A 988 -17.35 17.48 48.85
N ALA A 989 -18.01 16.33 48.92
CA ALA A 989 -19.44 16.22 48.68
C ALA A 989 -20.06 15.37 49.77
N THR A 990 -21.27 15.74 50.21
CA THR A 990 -22.03 14.99 51.20
C THR A 990 -23.34 14.53 50.60
N ALA A 991 -23.68 13.27 50.81
CA ALA A 991 -24.96 12.70 50.42
C ALA A 991 -25.57 12.00 51.63
N SER A 992 -26.88 12.13 51.78
CA SER A 992 -27.60 11.51 52.90
C SER A 992 -28.76 10.67 52.40
N ILE A 993 -29.05 9.60 53.15
CA ILE A 993 -30.24 8.77 52.96
C ILE A 993 -30.95 8.64 54.31
N THR A 994 -32.27 8.78 54.31
CA THR A 994 -33.07 8.63 55.53
C THR A 994 -33.83 7.34 55.47
N VAL A 995 -33.66 6.48 56.48
CA VAL A 995 -34.40 5.23 56.60
C VAL A 995 -35.46 5.37 57.68
N LEU A 996 -36.66 4.93 57.34
CA LEU A 996 -37.84 4.91 58.20
C LEU A 996 -38.17 3.46 58.57
N PRO A 997 -37.82 3.00 59.78
CA PRO A 997 -38.26 1.69 60.26
C PRO A 997 -39.78 1.68 60.47
N LYS A 998 -40.48 0.77 59.80
CA LYS A 998 -41.93 0.57 59.96
C LYS A 998 -42.22 -0.75 60.66
N ASP A 999 -43.01 -0.65 61.72
CA ASP A 999 -43.59 -1.80 62.40
C ASP A 999 -44.62 -2.42 61.46
N SER A 1000 -44.26 -3.55 60.85
CA SER A 1000 -45.10 -4.20 59.84
C SER A 1000 -45.58 -5.58 60.29
N VAL A 1001 -44.98 -6.15 61.34
CA VAL A 1001 -45.30 -7.47 61.90
C VAL A 1001 -44.98 -7.46 63.39
N LEU A 1002 -45.83 -8.07 64.23
CA LEU A 1002 -45.47 -8.41 65.61
C LEU A 1002 -44.28 -9.38 65.58
N LEU A 1003 -43.16 -8.99 66.18
CA LEU A 1003 -42.00 -9.84 66.34
C LEU A 1003 -42.05 -10.43 67.75
N VAL A 1004 -42.25 -11.74 67.82
CA VAL A 1004 -42.40 -12.45 69.09
C VAL A 1004 -41.06 -13.06 69.46
N SER A 1005 -40.50 -12.71 70.62
CA SER A 1005 -39.36 -13.44 71.16
C SER A 1005 -39.78 -14.88 71.44
N ASN A 1006 -38.97 -15.84 71.05
CA ASN A 1006 -39.16 -17.26 71.39
C ASN A 1006 -38.38 -17.66 72.65
N VAL A 1007 -37.76 -16.70 73.35
CA VAL A 1007 -36.98 -16.94 74.58
C VAL A 1007 -37.38 -15.94 75.67
N LEU A 1008 -37.46 -16.45 76.90
CA LEU A 1008 -37.61 -15.71 78.15
C LEU A 1008 -36.54 -16.22 79.13
N THR A 1009 -35.76 -15.32 79.72
CA THR A 1009 -34.72 -15.66 80.73
C THR A 1009 -34.98 -14.89 82.02
N PRO A 1010 -35.88 -15.36 82.90
CA PRO A 1010 -36.28 -14.63 84.10
C PRO A 1010 -35.24 -14.83 85.21
N ASN A 1011 -34.03 -14.32 85.00
CA ASN A 1011 -32.87 -14.47 85.90
C ASN A 1011 -32.46 -13.14 86.58
N GLN A 1012 -33.17 -12.05 86.30
CA GLN A 1012 -32.95 -10.69 86.80
C GLN A 1012 -31.61 -10.07 86.38
N ASP A 1013 -31.04 -10.47 85.24
CA ASP A 1013 -29.79 -9.92 84.72
C ASP A 1013 -29.97 -8.64 83.86
N GLY A 1014 -31.22 -8.19 83.70
CA GLY A 1014 -31.62 -7.04 82.90
C GLY A 1014 -31.81 -7.36 81.41
N LYS A 1015 -31.68 -8.62 80.99
CA LYS A 1015 -31.79 -9.06 79.59
C LYS A 1015 -32.85 -10.16 79.46
N ASN A 1016 -33.91 -9.86 78.70
CA ASN A 1016 -35.01 -10.80 78.44
C ASN A 1016 -35.67 -11.36 79.72
N ASP A 1017 -35.67 -10.60 80.83
CA ASP A 1017 -36.32 -10.97 82.09
C ASP A 1017 -37.85 -11.03 81.98
N THR A 1018 -38.42 -10.28 81.04
CA THR A 1018 -39.83 -10.35 80.68
C THR A 1018 -39.99 -10.77 79.22
N TRP A 1019 -41.15 -11.33 78.89
CA TRP A 1019 -41.37 -11.88 77.56
C TRP A 1019 -41.67 -10.76 76.57
N MET A 1020 -40.73 -10.54 75.66
CA MET A 1020 -40.79 -9.45 74.70
C MET A 1020 -41.55 -9.85 73.42
N VAL A 1021 -42.65 -9.15 73.16
CA VAL A 1021 -43.33 -9.08 71.86
C VAL A 1021 -43.21 -7.65 71.33
N TRP A 1022 -42.32 -7.45 70.37
CA TRP A 1022 -42.06 -6.12 69.82
C TRP A 1022 -43.20 -5.68 68.89
N GLY A 1023 -43.71 -4.47 69.14
CA GLY A 1023 -44.82 -3.86 68.39
C GLY A 1023 -46.20 -4.11 69.01
N ILE A 1024 -46.29 -4.90 70.08
CA ILE A 1024 -47.56 -5.23 70.73
C ILE A 1024 -48.15 -4.05 71.48
N GLU A 1025 -47.31 -3.12 71.94
CA GLU A 1025 -47.69 -1.90 72.64
C GLU A 1025 -48.54 -0.94 71.81
N LYS A 1026 -48.52 -1.09 70.47
CA LYS A 1026 -49.33 -0.30 69.53
C LYS A 1026 -50.68 -0.93 69.20
N ILE A 1027 -50.96 -2.12 69.74
CA ILE A 1027 -52.20 -2.86 69.54
C ILE A 1027 -52.91 -2.93 70.90
N PRO A 1028 -53.59 -1.87 71.36
CA PRO A 1028 -54.15 -1.81 72.71
C PRO A 1028 -55.23 -2.86 72.98
N ASN A 1029 -55.80 -3.45 71.92
CA ASN A 1029 -56.81 -4.51 72.00
C ASN A 1029 -56.22 -5.92 71.90
N ASN A 1030 -54.90 -6.08 71.98
CA ASN A 1030 -54.27 -7.40 71.90
C ASN A 1030 -54.70 -8.31 73.06
N GLU A 1031 -54.76 -9.60 72.81
CA GLU A 1031 -54.94 -10.64 73.82
C GLU A 1031 -53.82 -11.67 73.68
N VAL A 1032 -53.10 -11.91 74.78
CA VAL A 1032 -51.96 -12.81 74.83
C VAL A 1032 -52.29 -13.97 75.74
N LYS A 1033 -52.08 -15.20 75.25
CA LYS A 1033 -52.28 -16.45 75.97
C LYS A 1033 -51.01 -17.28 75.91
N VAL A 1034 -50.58 -17.82 77.03
CA VAL A 1034 -49.46 -18.78 77.11
C VAL A 1034 -49.94 -20.04 77.83
N MET A 1035 -49.60 -21.20 77.26
CA MET A 1035 -50.02 -22.51 77.72
C MET A 1035 -48.82 -23.41 77.93
N ASP A 1036 -48.91 -24.32 78.89
CA ASP A 1036 -47.92 -25.37 79.06
C ASP A 1036 -48.04 -26.47 77.99
N ARG A 1037 -47.17 -27.48 78.06
CA ARG A 1037 -47.15 -28.59 77.10
C ARG A 1037 -48.41 -29.46 77.10
N GLN A 1038 -49.23 -29.38 78.16
CA GLN A 1038 -50.50 -30.08 78.28
C GLN A 1038 -51.68 -29.22 77.80
N GLY A 1039 -51.43 -28.00 77.31
CA GLY A 1039 -52.45 -27.06 76.83
C GLY A 1039 -53.13 -26.28 77.95
N ARG A 1040 -52.65 -26.33 79.19
CA ARG A 1040 -53.22 -25.56 80.31
C ARG A 1040 -52.75 -24.12 80.23
N LEU A 1041 -53.67 -23.17 80.39
CA LEU A 1041 -53.37 -21.73 80.36
C LEU A 1041 -52.57 -21.32 81.60
N VAL A 1042 -51.34 -20.85 81.40
CA VAL A 1042 -50.44 -20.39 82.47
C VAL A 1042 -50.30 -18.86 82.52
N PHE A 1043 -50.63 -18.16 81.44
CA PHE A 1043 -50.70 -16.70 81.43
C PHE A 1043 -51.76 -16.26 80.43
N THR A 1044 -52.54 -15.26 80.81
CA THR A 1044 -53.43 -14.56 79.89
C THR A 1044 -53.53 -13.11 80.28
N THR A 1045 -53.52 -12.23 79.29
CA THR A 1045 -53.81 -10.81 79.53
C THR A 1045 -54.34 -10.14 78.28
N ARG A 1046 -55.11 -9.07 78.50
CA ARG A 1046 -55.49 -8.12 77.47
C ARG A 1046 -54.61 -6.90 77.57
N ASN A 1047 -54.30 -6.29 76.43
CA ASN A 1047 -53.39 -5.16 76.35
C ASN A 1047 -52.02 -5.50 76.95
N TYR A 1048 -51.42 -6.63 76.54
CA TYR A 1048 -50.11 -7.05 77.03
C TYR A 1048 -49.06 -5.98 76.76
N ARG A 1049 -48.18 -5.73 77.75
CA ARG A 1049 -47.20 -4.63 77.71
C ARG A 1049 -45.75 -5.10 77.84
N ASN A 1050 -45.47 -6.35 77.52
CA ASN A 1050 -44.14 -6.97 77.67
C ASN A 1050 -43.67 -7.03 79.14
N ASP A 1051 -44.62 -7.26 80.04
CA ASP A 1051 -44.47 -7.21 81.49
C ASP A 1051 -44.54 -8.59 82.16
N TRP A 1052 -44.69 -9.67 81.38
CA TRP A 1052 -44.75 -11.01 81.96
C TRP A 1052 -43.35 -11.58 82.20
N ASP A 1053 -43.07 -11.90 83.45
CA ASP A 1053 -41.79 -12.41 83.97
C ASP A 1053 -41.71 -13.96 83.97
N GLY A 1054 -42.66 -14.64 83.32
CA GLY A 1054 -42.69 -16.11 83.29
C GLY A 1054 -43.22 -16.75 84.57
N THR A 1055 -43.96 -16.02 85.40
CA THR A 1055 -44.61 -16.57 86.59
C THR A 1055 -46.07 -16.97 86.33
N HIS A 1056 -46.56 -17.97 87.08
CA HIS A 1056 -47.98 -18.30 87.20
C HIS A 1056 -48.36 -18.34 88.68
N ASN A 1057 -49.35 -17.52 89.09
CA ASN A 1057 -49.75 -17.32 90.49
C ASN A 1057 -48.57 -16.97 91.43
N GLY A 1058 -47.63 -16.15 90.95
CA GLY A 1058 -46.46 -15.71 91.72
C GLY A 1058 -45.32 -16.73 91.82
N VAL A 1059 -45.45 -17.90 91.19
CA VAL A 1059 -44.40 -18.93 91.13
C VAL A 1059 -43.78 -18.96 89.73
N VAL A 1060 -42.44 -18.94 89.65
CA VAL A 1060 -41.70 -19.03 88.38
C VAL A 1060 -41.99 -20.36 87.70
N LEU A 1061 -42.35 -20.32 86.42
CA LEU A 1061 -42.62 -21.51 85.63
C LEU A 1061 -41.32 -22.33 85.38
N PRO A 1062 -41.42 -23.68 85.30
CA PRO A 1062 -40.26 -24.52 84.98
C PRO A 1062 -39.59 -24.18 83.64
N GLN A 1063 -38.29 -24.47 83.54
CA GLN A 1063 -37.57 -24.41 82.26
C GLN A 1063 -38.21 -25.37 81.26
N GLY A 1064 -38.52 -24.87 80.06
CA GLY A 1064 -39.22 -25.67 79.06
C GLY A 1064 -39.85 -24.85 77.96
N GLY A 1065 -40.47 -25.55 77.01
CA GLY A 1065 -41.22 -24.95 75.90
C GLY A 1065 -42.69 -24.78 76.28
N TYR A 1066 -43.21 -23.58 76.05
CA TYR A 1066 -44.58 -23.14 76.27
C TYR A 1066 -45.17 -22.71 74.92
N TYR A 1067 -46.46 -22.96 74.71
CA TYR A 1067 -47.14 -22.51 73.50
C TYR A 1067 -47.74 -21.14 73.76
N TYR A 1068 -47.65 -20.22 72.81
CA TYR A 1068 -48.33 -18.94 72.91
C TYR A 1068 -49.31 -18.73 71.77
N VAL A 1069 -50.34 -17.93 72.04
CA VAL A 1069 -51.26 -17.37 71.06
C VAL A 1069 -51.38 -15.88 71.33
N ILE A 1070 -51.19 -15.07 70.29
CA ILE A 1070 -51.34 -13.62 70.33
C ILE A 1070 -52.42 -13.23 69.32
N GLU A 1071 -53.55 -12.76 69.83
CA GLU A 1071 -54.68 -12.27 69.06
C GLU A 1071 -54.61 -10.74 69.00
N THR A 1072 -54.47 -10.16 67.80
CA THR A 1072 -54.39 -8.71 67.63
C THR A 1072 -55.76 -8.03 67.59
N ASN A 1073 -56.83 -8.81 67.45
CA ASN A 1073 -58.23 -8.34 67.42
C ASN A 1073 -58.51 -7.22 66.39
N ASP A 1074 -57.69 -7.13 65.33
CA ASP A 1074 -57.79 -6.17 64.23
C ASP A 1074 -58.05 -6.86 62.87
N GLY A 1075 -58.52 -8.12 62.90
CA GLY A 1075 -58.82 -8.94 61.72
C GLY A 1075 -57.64 -9.74 61.16
N ARG A 1076 -56.44 -9.61 61.73
CA ARG A 1076 -55.29 -10.46 61.37
C ARG A 1076 -55.38 -11.84 62.05
N LYS A 1077 -54.81 -12.87 61.42
CA LYS A 1077 -54.69 -14.22 62.01
C LYS A 1077 -53.86 -14.17 63.30
N ALA A 1078 -54.30 -14.90 64.32
CA ALA A 1078 -53.56 -15.03 65.57
C ALA A 1078 -52.14 -15.57 65.31
N GLN A 1079 -51.14 -14.94 65.92
CA GLN A 1079 -49.77 -15.45 65.89
C GLN A 1079 -49.60 -16.51 66.96
N THR A 1080 -49.04 -17.65 66.57
CA THR A 1080 -48.79 -18.77 67.49
C THR A 1080 -47.34 -19.23 67.37
N GLY A 1081 -46.81 -19.83 68.41
CA GLY A 1081 -45.45 -20.34 68.42
C GLY A 1081 -45.06 -20.95 69.75
N VAL A 1082 -43.76 -21.24 69.88
CA VAL A 1082 -43.18 -21.81 71.10
C VAL A 1082 -42.29 -20.75 71.76
N LEU A 1083 -42.57 -20.46 73.02
CA LEU A 1083 -41.72 -19.68 73.93
C LEU A 1083 -40.93 -20.65 74.80
N THR A 1084 -39.61 -20.51 74.80
CA THR A 1084 -38.72 -21.28 75.67
C THR A 1084 -38.34 -20.45 76.88
N ILE A 1085 -38.70 -20.92 78.08
CA ILE A 1085 -38.20 -20.35 79.32
C ILE A 1085 -36.86 -21.04 79.64
N ILE A 1086 -35.79 -20.26 79.78
CA ILE A 1086 -34.44 -20.72 80.12
C ILE A 1086 -34.04 -19.99 81.40
N LYS A 1087 -33.44 -20.70 82.37
CA LYS A 1087 -32.90 -20.05 83.57
C LYS A 1087 -31.45 -19.65 83.39
#